data_AF-A0A5E4R4P5-F1
#
_entry.id   AF-A0A5E4R4P5-F1
#
_cell.length_a   1.000
_cell.length_b   1.000
_cell.length_c   1.000
_cell.angle_alpha   90.00
_cell.angle_beta   90.00
_cell.angle_gamma   90.00
#
_symmetry.space_group_name_H-M   'P 1'
#
loop_
_entity.id
_entity.type
_entity.pdbx_description
1 polymer ?
#
loop_
_entity_poly.entity_id
_entity_poly.type
_entity_poly.pdbx_seq_one_letter_code
_entity_poly.pdbx_strand_id
1 'polypeptide(L)'
;MSLPDKSCLCTEDTSSESQTSMLVCACPKDEHDLVKHKENCTFYRNERLIFPQKFQQTLKQFLEKENAIAEEEILNLLETWREETESDLTISHRMSDKMRAEKKKLAEEKRELDIMIFGLSNEVWKLESKLELFQKQLEIKNSEMEMVNDKVTAYAAELEDLELDKKRLVSLWNSVLCMTLFGKTIVEAEDAKRLKLEEQTAQLTESIEMTERDMDLIKSENQTMSNILTSSEKEYDRRMEHKMKLENEILVNLQDCLLNDKAVESMANGIKKMREMSRKQEISLMSMENQHAKMMLDIEVHRNRQAKNNELLENIQEKVKEREKEVEGLQEKYDQKSLLQLRKQRELDIIMKKFSALKEMKSPQERRVEELEQQIRVLREKTESMQHEWLRLQGHVRYRFASRRRCGSKQSVSTWMRSEQVWIGACGSCEAGWRYSSGPGRNSTSAMIICRKLTWQSDAESEIIQLQEDIETMEKDKINLTQELDRVQREALIWQRKVRREQLRKTSEKLAEDLALYVTRRDTAMDKARAVAAVEKVHGNSGHISQSSYHHKLRLVKSDVARVTKDLADAKQRLQELEKEQSRLQRELADTGALNSQLEERVATLMKESRDAEKQKQWLLERVIRQQRLGTELATAIKRQSVKVRRPKATVLKEYEQAQKLNDRLKYIVQSLANEYPYMNDKFETVLNTLNIFSPTTSPRLVEDCGCSDIKEEQEDAEEENSNVAEKECEC
;
A
#
# COMPACT_ATOMS: atom_id res chain seq x y z
N MET A 1 -38.12 116.81 15.00
CA MET A 1 -38.32 117.51 16.28
C MET A 1 -38.29 119.00 15.94
N SER A 2 -39.38 119.75 15.88
CA SER A 2 -40.49 119.98 16.84
C SER A 2 -40.27 121.30 17.61
N LEU A 3 -41.13 122.27 17.28
CA LEU A 3 -41.41 123.59 17.87
C LEU A 3 -41.90 123.52 19.34
N PRO A 4 -42.25 124.62 20.05
CA PRO A 4 -41.77 126.04 20.02
C PRO A 4 -41.58 126.67 21.44
N ASP A 5 -41.20 127.95 21.53
CA ASP A 5 -41.95 129.03 22.24
C ASP A 5 -41.26 130.40 22.01
N LYS A 6 -41.93 131.53 21.71
CA LYS A 6 -43.01 132.33 22.37
C LYS A 6 -42.55 133.27 23.50
N SER A 7 -42.38 134.55 23.17
CA SER A 7 -42.98 135.67 23.93
C SER A 7 -42.87 137.00 23.17
N CYS A 8 -44.00 137.68 22.98
CA CYS A 8 -44.12 139.10 22.61
C CYS A 8 -44.79 139.82 23.80
N LEU A 9 -44.63 141.15 23.98
CA LEU A 9 -45.66 142.06 24.52
C LEU A 9 -45.24 143.55 24.48
N CYS A 10 -46.21 144.40 24.12
CA CYS A 10 -46.41 145.83 24.43
C CYS A 10 -45.36 146.91 24.06
N THR A 11 -45.76 147.72 23.07
CA THR A 11 -45.52 149.17 22.94
C THR A 11 -46.39 150.01 23.91
N GLU A 12 -46.17 151.35 23.85
CA GLU A 12 -47.19 152.43 23.93
C GLU A 12 -47.62 153.06 25.27
N ASP A 13 -48.21 154.27 25.11
CA ASP A 13 -49.04 155.08 26.00
C ASP A 13 -48.44 155.86 27.20
N THR A 14 -48.86 157.11 27.54
CA THR A 14 -49.60 158.20 26.83
C THR A 14 -49.49 159.54 27.63
N SER A 15 -49.98 160.67 27.07
CA SER A 15 -50.55 161.85 27.78
C SER A 15 -49.65 162.74 28.68
N SER A 16 -49.96 164.01 29.00
CA SER A 16 -50.78 165.07 28.33
C SER A 16 -50.42 166.47 28.89
N GLU A 17 -51.00 167.53 28.30
CA GLU A 17 -51.40 168.83 28.91
C GLU A 17 -50.44 169.56 29.91
N SER A 18 -49.80 170.69 29.55
CA SER A 18 -50.35 172.05 29.28
C SER A 18 -50.88 172.83 30.50
N GLN A 19 -50.30 174.02 30.77
CA GLN A 19 -51.03 175.26 31.13
C GLN A 19 -50.12 176.50 31.31
N THR A 20 -50.75 177.69 31.28
CA THR A 20 -50.15 179.04 31.34
C THR A 20 -50.79 179.83 32.48
N SER A 21 -50.06 180.70 33.21
CA SER A 21 -50.66 181.86 33.96
C SER A 21 -49.63 182.81 34.60
N MET A 22 -50.10 183.96 35.08
CA MET A 22 -49.34 185.02 35.79
C MET A 22 -50.00 185.38 37.14
N LEU A 23 -49.20 185.81 38.14
CA LEU A 23 -49.44 186.83 39.20
C LEU A 23 -50.75 186.84 40.04
N VAL A 24 -50.66 186.94 41.39
CA VAL A 24 -51.59 187.64 42.35
C VAL A 24 -51.01 187.69 43.80
N CYS A 25 -51.70 188.28 44.81
CA CYS A 25 -51.08 189.08 45.89
C CYS A 25 -51.85 189.31 47.23
N ALA A 26 -51.21 189.60 48.41
CA ALA A 26 -51.86 190.17 49.65
C ALA A 26 -50.98 190.71 50.85
N CYS A 27 -51.56 191.60 51.72
CA CYS A 27 -51.34 191.88 53.20
C CYS A 27 -50.28 192.93 53.74
N PRO A 28 -50.34 193.47 55.01
CA PRO A 28 -51.35 194.38 55.65
C PRO A 28 -50.83 195.46 56.71
N LYS A 29 -51.42 196.69 56.84
CA LYS A 29 -50.95 197.87 57.68
C LYS A 29 -50.87 197.64 59.25
N ASP A 30 -50.57 198.67 60.09
CA ASP A 30 -49.92 198.54 61.44
C ASP A 30 -49.59 199.85 62.25
N GLU A 31 -50.56 200.47 62.92
CA GLU A 31 -50.59 201.37 64.12
C GLU A 31 -49.51 202.45 64.47
N HIS A 32 -48.37 202.57 63.77
CA HIS A 32 -47.54 203.80 63.73
C HIS A 32 -47.37 204.45 62.33
N ASP A 33 -48.32 204.47 61.39
CA ASP A 33 -49.10 203.32 60.88
C ASP A 33 -48.38 202.80 59.64
N LEU A 34 -47.56 201.78 59.90
CA LEU A 34 -46.58 201.25 58.97
C LEU A 34 -46.82 199.76 58.83
N VAL A 35 -46.84 199.29 57.58
CA VAL A 35 -46.92 197.87 57.34
C VAL A 35 -45.64 197.21 57.82
N LYS A 36 -45.80 196.13 58.57
CA LYS A 36 -44.85 195.02 58.50
C LYS A 36 -45.10 194.24 57.20
N HIS A 37 -44.90 194.89 56.04
CA HIS A 37 -44.98 194.24 54.71
C HIS A 37 -43.84 193.22 54.66
N LYS A 38 -44.18 191.94 54.85
CA LYS A 38 -43.22 190.84 54.72
C LYS A 38 -42.88 190.62 53.25
N GLU A 39 -41.81 191.28 52.79
CA GLU A 39 -41.00 190.98 51.59
C GLU A 39 -41.70 191.00 50.22
N ASN A 40 -43.03 191.00 50.12
CA ASN A 40 -43.77 191.02 48.86
C ASN A 40 -45.07 191.83 48.98
N CYS A 41 -45.38 192.68 47.99
CA CYS A 41 -46.39 192.37 46.95
C CYS A 41 -47.04 193.63 46.28
N THR A 42 -47.76 193.42 45.16
CA THR A 42 -48.09 194.37 44.09
C THR A 42 -49.17 195.45 44.33
N PHE A 43 -48.90 196.62 43.71
CA PHE A 43 -49.81 197.68 43.25
C PHE A 43 -50.81 198.35 44.21
N TYR A 44 -50.55 199.63 44.50
CA TYR A 44 -51.60 200.66 44.55
C TYR A 44 -51.14 202.00 43.92
N ARG A 45 -52.10 202.91 43.68
CA ARG A 45 -51.97 204.11 42.83
C ARG A 45 -51.81 205.41 43.63
N ASN A 46 -51.18 206.39 42.96
CA ASN A 46 -51.39 207.84 43.04
C ASN A 46 -52.05 208.47 44.29
N GLU A 47 -51.35 209.41 44.92
CA GLU A 47 -51.97 210.69 45.28
C GLU A 47 -50.93 211.85 45.22
N ARG A 48 -51.40 213.10 45.11
CA ARG A 48 -50.55 214.30 44.96
C ARG A 48 -50.70 215.19 46.20
N LEU A 49 -49.61 215.80 46.68
CA LEU A 49 -49.62 217.16 47.28
C LEU A 49 -48.20 217.76 47.29
N ILE A 50 -48.11 219.09 47.42
CA ILE A 50 -46.99 219.95 46.96
C ILE A 50 -45.95 220.20 48.06
N PHE A 51 -44.64 220.20 47.75
CA PHE A 51 -43.59 221.12 48.28
C PHE A 51 -42.24 220.98 47.50
N PRO A 52 -41.10 221.67 47.81
CA PRO A 52 -40.32 222.40 46.79
C PRO A 52 -39.26 221.60 46.00
N GLN A 53 -38.84 222.19 44.86
CA GLN A 53 -38.53 221.46 43.63
C GLN A 53 -37.05 221.13 43.33
N LYS A 54 -36.09 221.36 44.25
CA LYS A 54 -34.64 221.34 43.89
C LYS A 54 -33.83 220.07 44.22
N PHE A 55 -34.42 219.03 44.83
CA PHE A 55 -33.65 217.86 45.30
C PHE A 55 -33.80 216.58 44.45
N GLN A 56 -34.87 216.44 43.65
CA GLN A 56 -35.20 215.16 42.99
C GLN A 56 -34.34 214.82 41.74
N GLN A 57 -33.64 215.78 41.14
CA GLN A 57 -32.98 215.57 39.85
C GLN A 57 -31.71 214.70 39.94
N THR A 58 -30.97 214.77 41.04
CA THR A 58 -29.65 214.13 41.19
C THR A 58 -29.72 212.61 41.36
N LEU A 59 -30.78 212.09 41.99
CA LEU A 59 -30.92 210.67 42.32
C LEU A 59 -31.24 209.79 41.10
N LYS A 60 -31.95 210.34 40.09
CA LYS A 60 -32.37 209.60 38.90
C LYS A 60 -31.20 209.20 38.00
N GLN A 61 -30.19 210.07 37.89
CA GLN A 61 -29.02 209.89 37.01
C GLN A 61 -28.02 208.81 37.48
N PHE A 62 -28.09 208.36 38.74
CA PHE A 62 -27.26 207.27 39.24
C PHE A 62 -27.84 205.90 38.86
N LEU A 63 -29.13 205.68 39.17
CA LEU A 63 -29.86 204.45 38.83
C LEU A 63 -29.87 204.14 37.32
N GLU A 64 -29.95 205.18 36.48
CA GLU A 64 -29.90 205.03 35.01
C GLU A 64 -28.53 204.58 34.48
N LYS A 65 -27.46 204.68 35.29
CA LYS A 65 -26.11 204.22 34.90
C LYS A 65 -25.80 202.80 35.38
N GLU A 66 -26.14 202.45 36.61
CA GLU A 66 -25.89 201.09 37.13
C GLU A 66 -26.69 200.05 36.34
N ASN A 67 -27.95 200.35 35.97
CA ASN A 67 -28.75 199.47 35.12
C ASN A 67 -28.13 199.27 33.73
N ALA A 68 -27.58 200.31 33.10
CA ALA A 68 -26.99 200.22 31.77
C ALA A 68 -25.72 199.34 31.74
N ILE A 69 -24.89 199.44 32.78
CA ILE A 69 -23.70 198.57 32.95
C ILE A 69 -24.15 197.12 33.16
N ALA A 70 -25.17 196.88 33.99
CA ALA A 70 -25.71 195.54 34.20
C ALA A 70 -26.33 194.93 32.94
N GLU A 71 -27.02 195.71 32.10
CA GLU A 71 -27.54 195.25 30.80
C GLU A 71 -26.40 194.88 29.83
N GLU A 72 -25.33 195.69 29.75
CA GLU A 72 -24.16 195.40 28.91
C GLU A 72 -23.40 194.15 29.39
N GLU A 73 -23.22 193.99 30.71
CA GLU A 73 -22.55 192.83 31.30
C GLU A 73 -23.37 191.53 31.13
N ILE A 74 -24.70 191.60 31.28
CA ILE A 74 -25.63 190.49 31.00
C ILE A 74 -25.62 190.12 29.50
N LEU A 75 -25.59 191.09 28.59
CA LEU A 75 -25.55 190.82 27.15
C LEU A 75 -24.24 190.12 26.75
N ASN A 76 -23.09 190.56 27.25
CA ASN A 76 -21.81 189.89 27.01
C ASN A 76 -21.78 188.45 27.57
N LEU A 77 -22.40 188.22 28.74
CA LEU A 77 -22.57 186.87 29.29
C LEU A 77 -23.50 185.99 28.43
N LEU A 78 -24.59 186.53 27.89
CA LEU A 78 -25.50 185.80 27.00
C LEU A 78 -24.87 185.51 25.62
N GLU A 79 -24.00 186.39 25.12
CA GLU A 79 -23.28 186.21 23.86
C GLU A 79 -22.16 185.17 23.99
N THR A 80 -21.37 185.23 25.06
CA THR A 80 -20.37 184.18 25.36
C THR A 80 -21.00 182.81 25.58
N TRP A 81 -22.12 182.71 26.32
CA TRP A 81 -22.88 181.47 26.46
C TRP A 81 -23.47 180.97 25.11
N ARG A 82 -23.82 181.88 24.18
CA ARG A 82 -24.24 181.50 22.82
C ARG A 82 -23.07 180.88 22.05
N GLU A 83 -21.91 181.53 22.04
CA GLU A 83 -20.72 181.03 21.33
C GLU A 83 -20.24 179.69 21.91
N GLU A 84 -20.22 179.53 23.24
CA GLU A 84 -19.89 178.26 23.90
C GLU A 84 -20.87 177.15 23.52
N THR A 85 -22.19 177.39 23.67
CA THR A 85 -23.21 176.37 23.35
C THR A 85 -23.30 176.03 21.86
N GLU A 86 -23.06 176.99 20.96
CA GLU A 86 -22.93 176.71 19.53
C GLU A 86 -21.66 175.91 19.22
N SER A 87 -20.54 176.21 19.90
CA SER A 87 -19.30 175.42 19.76
C SER A 87 -19.51 173.97 20.21
N ASP A 88 -20.13 173.73 21.37
CA ASP A 88 -20.46 172.40 21.89
C ASP A 88 -21.45 171.66 20.98
N LEU A 89 -22.44 172.35 20.42
CA LEU A 89 -23.32 171.76 19.40
C LEU A 89 -22.54 171.33 18.16
N THR A 90 -21.60 172.15 17.63
CA THR A 90 -20.79 171.72 16.49
C THR A 90 -19.83 170.57 16.82
N ILE A 91 -19.29 170.51 18.04
CA ILE A 91 -18.44 169.41 18.51
C ILE A 91 -19.29 168.13 18.63
N SER A 92 -20.47 168.22 19.24
CA SER A 92 -21.42 167.11 19.38
C SER A 92 -21.90 166.58 18.03
N HIS A 93 -22.24 167.46 17.08
CA HIS A 93 -22.56 167.07 15.70
C HIS A 93 -21.37 166.38 15.02
N ARG A 94 -20.15 166.93 15.11
CA ARG A 94 -18.94 166.30 14.55
C ARG A 94 -18.66 164.92 15.17
N MET A 95 -18.86 164.76 16.49
CA MET A 95 -18.72 163.47 17.16
C MET A 95 -19.81 162.48 16.73
N SER A 96 -21.07 162.92 16.61
CA SER A 96 -22.19 162.10 16.13
C SER A 96 -21.97 161.62 14.69
N ASP A 97 -21.50 162.50 13.81
CA ASP A 97 -21.22 162.17 12.41
C ASP A 97 -19.98 161.28 12.27
N LYS A 98 -18.93 161.51 13.07
CA LYS A 98 -17.77 160.61 13.16
C LYS A 98 -18.18 159.22 13.65
N MET A 99 -18.95 159.13 14.74
CA MET A 99 -19.51 157.88 15.25
C MET A 99 -20.38 157.17 14.21
N ARG A 100 -21.18 157.91 13.43
CA ARG A 100 -22.00 157.35 12.34
C ARG A 100 -21.13 156.82 11.19
N ALA A 101 -20.03 157.50 10.86
CA ALA A 101 -19.07 157.05 9.85
C ALA A 101 -18.27 155.82 10.32
N GLU A 102 -17.80 155.79 11.57
CA GLU A 102 -17.09 154.65 12.15
C GLU A 102 -18.01 153.43 12.30
N LYS A 103 -19.24 153.62 12.77
CA LYS A 103 -20.27 152.56 12.78
C LYS A 103 -20.59 152.05 11.38
N LYS A 104 -20.55 152.89 10.34
CA LYS A 104 -20.72 152.47 8.94
C LYS A 104 -19.52 151.66 8.45
N LYS A 105 -18.28 152.03 8.79
CA LYS A 105 -17.08 151.24 8.47
C LYS A 105 -17.13 149.85 9.11
N LEU A 106 -17.37 149.79 10.42
CA LEU A 106 -17.49 148.52 11.17
C LEU A 106 -18.62 147.62 10.63
N ALA A 107 -19.71 148.21 10.11
CA ALA A 107 -20.78 147.45 9.45
C ALA A 107 -20.37 146.88 8.08
N GLU A 108 -19.53 147.59 7.32
CA GLU A 108 -18.99 147.12 6.04
C GLU A 108 -17.89 146.06 6.25
N GLU A 109 -16.96 146.30 7.18
CA GLU A 109 -15.94 145.33 7.61
C GLU A 109 -16.58 144.04 8.12
N LYS A 110 -17.66 144.14 8.92
CA LYS A 110 -18.45 142.97 9.31
C LYS A 110 -19.06 142.28 8.08
N ARG A 111 -19.62 143.02 7.12
CA ARG A 111 -20.23 142.43 5.91
C ARG A 111 -19.19 141.68 5.06
N GLU A 112 -17.97 142.17 4.97
CA GLU A 112 -16.85 141.48 4.32
C GLU A 112 -16.44 140.21 5.08
N LEU A 113 -16.40 140.25 6.42
CA LEU A 113 -16.16 139.07 7.26
C LEU A 113 -17.27 138.03 7.14
N ASP A 114 -18.55 138.42 7.18
CA ASP A 114 -19.70 137.54 7.01
C ASP A 114 -19.67 136.84 5.62
N ILE A 115 -19.25 137.56 4.56
CA ILE A 115 -19.03 137.00 3.21
C ILE A 115 -17.87 135.98 3.21
N MET A 116 -16.74 136.30 3.84
CA MET A 116 -15.60 135.38 3.94
C MET A 116 -15.93 134.12 4.75
N ILE A 117 -16.66 134.24 5.86
CA ILE A 117 -17.12 133.11 6.68
C ILE A 117 -18.06 132.22 5.87
N PHE A 118 -19.01 132.79 5.11
CA PHE A 118 -19.89 132.01 4.23
C PHE A 118 -19.10 131.27 3.14
N GLY A 119 -18.11 131.92 2.52
CA GLY A 119 -17.21 131.31 1.54
C GLY A 119 -16.42 130.12 2.12
N LEU A 120 -15.80 130.30 3.28
CA LEU A 120 -15.06 129.24 3.98
C LEU A 120 -15.97 128.09 4.40
N SER A 121 -17.16 128.36 4.94
CA SER A 121 -18.13 127.34 5.34
C SER A 121 -18.59 126.49 4.14
N ASN A 122 -18.76 127.10 2.97
CA ASN A 122 -19.09 126.40 1.73
C ASN A 122 -17.94 125.52 1.22
N GLU A 123 -16.68 125.95 1.33
CA GLU A 123 -15.54 125.09 0.98
C GLU A 123 -15.31 123.96 2.00
N VAL A 124 -15.51 124.21 3.30
CA VAL A 124 -15.51 123.13 4.32
C VAL A 124 -16.55 122.07 3.98
N TRP A 125 -17.80 122.47 3.73
CA TRP A 125 -18.88 121.53 3.38
C TRP A 125 -18.59 120.74 2.08
N LYS A 126 -17.99 121.38 1.07
CA LYS A 126 -17.54 120.68 -0.15
C LYS A 126 -16.40 119.69 0.12
N LEU A 127 -15.50 119.98 1.05
CA LEU A 127 -14.40 119.10 1.43
C LEU A 127 -14.89 117.93 2.29
N GLU A 128 -15.79 118.16 3.23
CA GLU A 128 -16.48 117.13 4.02
C GLU A 128 -17.23 116.14 3.11
N SER A 129 -18.03 116.65 2.17
CA SER A 129 -18.75 115.81 1.21
C SER A 129 -17.82 115.00 0.30
N LYS A 130 -16.69 115.57 -0.16
CA LYS A 130 -15.66 114.82 -0.90
C LYS A 130 -14.99 113.75 -0.04
N LEU A 131 -14.73 114.04 1.24
CA LEU A 131 -14.10 113.12 2.17
C LEU A 131 -15.02 111.94 2.50
N GLU A 132 -16.32 112.17 2.69
CA GLU A 132 -17.34 111.13 2.86
C GLU A 132 -17.43 110.21 1.62
N LEU A 133 -17.36 110.80 0.41
CA LEU A 133 -17.33 110.02 -0.84
C LEU A 133 -16.06 109.17 -0.96
N PHE A 134 -14.88 109.71 -0.62
CA PHE A 134 -13.64 108.94 -0.60
C PHE A 134 -13.63 107.85 0.49
N GLN A 135 -14.21 108.09 1.66
CA GLN A 135 -14.37 107.06 2.71
C GLN A 135 -15.21 105.89 2.21
N LYS A 136 -16.38 106.14 1.61
CA LYS A 136 -17.23 105.10 1.01
C LYS A 136 -16.53 104.36 -0.13
N GLN A 137 -15.76 105.07 -0.95
CA GLN A 137 -14.97 104.44 -2.01
C GLN A 137 -13.86 103.53 -1.46
N LEU A 138 -13.22 103.92 -0.35
CA LEU A 138 -12.19 103.14 0.33
C LEU A 138 -12.80 101.90 1.01
N GLU A 139 -13.96 102.04 1.65
CA GLU A 139 -14.72 100.93 2.26
C GLU A 139 -15.13 99.89 1.21
N ILE A 140 -15.66 100.34 0.06
CA ILE A 140 -15.93 99.46 -1.10
C ILE A 140 -14.65 98.75 -1.54
N LYS A 141 -13.53 99.48 -1.69
CA LYS A 141 -12.26 98.88 -2.13
C LYS A 141 -11.64 97.90 -1.13
N ASN A 142 -11.86 98.09 0.17
CA ASN A 142 -11.51 97.09 1.17
C ASN A 142 -12.35 95.82 1.01
N SER A 143 -13.67 95.93 0.84
CA SER A 143 -14.53 94.76 0.62
C SER A 143 -14.22 94.00 -0.69
N GLU A 144 -13.84 94.72 -1.75
CA GLU A 144 -13.32 94.10 -2.98
C GLU A 144 -11.99 93.37 -2.74
N MET A 145 -11.09 93.95 -1.95
CA MET A 145 -9.79 93.37 -1.61
C MET A 145 -9.94 92.11 -0.73
N GLU A 146 -10.85 92.11 0.24
CA GLU A 146 -11.21 90.93 1.05
C GLU A 146 -11.76 89.80 0.15
N MET A 147 -12.73 90.10 -0.73
CA MET A 147 -13.25 89.13 -1.71
C MET A 147 -12.19 88.60 -2.70
N VAL A 148 -11.09 89.32 -2.93
CA VAL A 148 -9.95 88.84 -3.73
C VAL A 148 -9.02 87.98 -2.88
N ASN A 149 -8.74 88.36 -1.63
CA ASN A 149 -7.96 87.58 -0.67
C ASN A 149 -8.58 86.21 -0.40
N ASP A 150 -9.90 86.14 -0.21
CA ASP A 150 -10.63 84.88 0.00
C ASP A 150 -10.54 83.94 -1.23
N LYS A 151 -10.52 84.51 -2.44
CA LYS A 151 -10.27 83.74 -3.67
C LYS A 151 -8.82 83.27 -3.77
N VAL A 152 -7.86 84.10 -3.40
CA VAL A 152 -6.43 83.74 -3.39
C VAL A 152 -6.15 82.62 -2.39
N THR A 153 -6.76 82.65 -1.20
CA THR A 153 -6.62 81.57 -0.20
C THR A 153 -7.33 80.29 -0.63
N ALA A 154 -8.51 80.37 -1.26
CA ALA A 154 -9.17 79.21 -1.86
C ALA A 154 -8.32 78.57 -2.98
N TYR A 155 -7.81 79.36 -3.94
CA TYR A 155 -6.96 78.85 -5.01
C TYR A 155 -5.61 78.32 -4.51
N ALA A 156 -5.08 78.83 -3.39
CA ALA A 156 -3.89 78.27 -2.75
C ALA A 156 -4.16 76.86 -2.20
N ALA A 157 -5.29 76.64 -1.52
CA ALA A 157 -5.69 75.33 -1.03
C ALA A 157 -5.94 74.32 -2.17
N GLU A 158 -6.64 74.74 -3.24
CA GLU A 158 -6.84 73.91 -4.44
C GLU A 158 -5.49 73.51 -5.10
N LEU A 159 -4.49 74.41 -5.08
CA LEU A 159 -3.16 74.13 -5.60
C LEU A 159 -2.39 73.10 -4.74
N GLU A 160 -2.53 73.16 -3.41
CA GLU A 160 -1.93 72.19 -2.49
C GLU A 160 -2.55 70.79 -2.64
N ASP A 161 -3.87 70.69 -2.80
CA ASP A 161 -4.54 69.41 -3.08
C ASP A 161 -4.10 68.82 -4.43
N LEU A 162 -3.99 69.63 -5.49
CA LEU A 162 -3.46 69.20 -6.78
C LEU A 162 -1.98 68.77 -6.71
N GLU A 163 -1.17 69.41 -5.87
CA GLU A 163 0.20 68.98 -5.56
C GLU A 163 0.22 67.61 -4.84
N LEU A 164 -0.69 67.36 -3.90
CA LEU A 164 -0.81 66.09 -3.18
C LEU A 164 -1.24 64.95 -4.12
N ASP A 165 -2.23 65.17 -4.98
CA ASP A 165 -2.66 64.17 -5.96
C ASP A 165 -1.62 63.92 -7.06
N LYS A 166 -0.87 64.94 -7.48
CA LYS A 166 0.33 64.77 -8.33
C LYS A 166 1.38 63.87 -7.66
N LYS A 167 1.66 64.08 -6.37
CA LYS A 167 2.60 63.24 -5.59
C LYS A 167 2.10 61.79 -5.46
N ARG A 168 0.80 61.58 -5.20
CA ARG A 168 0.15 60.26 -5.18
C ARG A 168 0.23 59.56 -6.54
N LEU A 169 -0.12 60.25 -7.64
CA LEU A 169 -0.07 59.73 -9.00
C LEU A 169 1.35 59.28 -9.40
N VAL A 170 2.37 60.08 -9.10
CA VAL A 170 3.79 59.69 -9.34
C VAL A 170 4.17 58.45 -8.53
N SER A 171 3.75 58.34 -7.27
CA SER A 171 4.01 57.16 -6.44
C SER A 171 3.33 55.90 -7.00
N LEU A 172 2.08 56.00 -7.45
CA LEU A 172 1.36 54.90 -8.10
C LEU A 172 2.01 54.50 -9.42
N TRP A 173 2.41 55.48 -10.24
CA TRP A 173 3.06 55.23 -11.54
C TRP A 173 4.43 54.56 -11.38
N ASN A 174 5.22 54.98 -10.38
CA ASN A 174 6.47 54.31 -10.01
C ASN A 174 6.25 52.86 -9.55
N SER A 175 5.16 52.58 -8.81
CA SER A 175 4.79 51.20 -8.43
C SER A 175 4.41 50.36 -9.65
N VAL A 176 3.64 50.90 -10.58
CA VAL A 176 3.30 50.23 -11.85
C VAL A 176 4.56 49.98 -12.69
N LEU A 177 5.49 50.94 -12.75
CA LEU A 177 6.76 50.79 -13.45
C LEU A 177 7.61 49.67 -12.84
N CYS A 178 7.72 49.60 -11.50
CA CYS A 178 8.41 48.51 -10.81
C CYS A 178 7.78 47.14 -11.10
N MET A 179 6.44 47.04 -11.04
CA MET A 179 5.74 45.80 -11.37
C MET A 179 5.94 45.39 -12.84
N THR A 180 6.01 46.35 -13.75
CA THR A 180 6.25 46.10 -15.19
C THR A 180 7.68 45.63 -15.44
N LEU A 181 8.67 46.25 -14.80
CA LEU A 181 10.07 45.85 -14.87
C LEU A 181 10.30 44.46 -14.25
N PHE A 182 9.70 44.19 -13.07
CA PHE A 182 9.77 42.89 -12.43
C PHE A 182 9.08 41.80 -13.27
N GLY A 183 7.92 42.08 -13.84
CA GLY A 183 7.24 41.20 -14.80
C GLY A 183 8.11 40.88 -16.02
N LYS A 184 8.84 41.85 -16.57
CA LYS A 184 9.80 41.62 -17.65
C LYS A 184 10.94 40.68 -17.23
N THR A 185 11.51 40.84 -16.04
CA THR A 185 12.56 39.92 -15.54
C THR A 185 12.04 38.50 -15.28
N ILE A 186 10.76 38.33 -14.92
CA ILE A 186 10.13 37.01 -14.82
C ILE A 186 9.99 36.38 -16.21
N VAL A 187 9.48 37.12 -17.20
CA VAL A 187 9.35 36.62 -18.59
C VAL A 187 10.70 36.19 -19.15
N GLU A 188 11.75 37.01 -18.97
CA GLU A 188 13.12 36.68 -19.40
C GLU A 188 13.66 35.41 -18.70
N ALA A 189 13.31 35.18 -17.44
CA ALA A 189 13.70 33.97 -16.70
C ALA A 189 12.90 32.72 -17.13
N GLU A 190 11.62 32.85 -17.46
CA GLU A 190 10.82 31.72 -17.98
C GLU A 190 11.20 31.38 -19.43
N ASP A 191 11.45 32.36 -20.30
CA ASP A 191 11.97 32.12 -21.65
C ASP A 191 13.35 31.43 -21.61
N ALA A 192 14.22 31.81 -20.68
CA ALA A 192 15.51 31.14 -20.46
C ALA A 192 15.39 29.70 -19.93
N LYS A 193 14.30 29.34 -19.23
CA LYS A 193 13.99 27.93 -18.89
C LYS A 193 13.41 27.19 -20.09
N ARG A 194 12.49 27.83 -20.82
CA ARG A 194 11.84 27.28 -22.01
C ARG A 194 12.88 26.87 -23.06
N LEU A 195 13.84 27.75 -23.37
CA LEU A 195 14.92 27.47 -24.33
C LEU A 195 15.75 26.24 -23.94
N LYS A 196 16.02 26.04 -22.63
CA LYS A 196 16.72 24.84 -22.13
C LYS A 196 15.88 23.57 -22.26
N LEU A 197 14.57 23.66 -22.04
CA LEU A 197 13.66 22.53 -22.24
C LEU A 197 13.51 22.19 -23.73
N GLU A 198 13.48 23.19 -24.62
CA GLU A 198 13.49 23.00 -26.07
C GLU A 198 14.81 22.34 -26.54
N GLU A 199 15.97 22.77 -26.00
CA GLU A 199 17.28 22.15 -26.25
C GLU A 199 17.32 20.68 -25.77
N GLN A 200 16.89 20.40 -24.54
CA GLN A 200 16.80 19.03 -24.01
C GLN A 200 15.84 18.15 -24.82
N THR A 201 14.72 18.71 -25.29
CA THR A 201 13.77 18.00 -26.14
C THR A 201 14.40 17.65 -27.50
N ALA A 202 15.18 18.56 -28.09
CA ALA A 202 15.91 18.28 -29.34
C ALA A 202 16.97 17.18 -29.17
N GLN A 203 17.77 17.22 -28.10
CA GLN A 203 18.77 16.19 -27.79
C GLN A 203 18.14 14.80 -27.58
N LEU A 204 17.02 14.74 -26.86
CA LEU A 204 16.27 13.48 -26.67
C LEU A 204 15.65 12.98 -27.98
N THR A 205 15.18 13.88 -28.85
CA THR A 205 14.63 13.51 -30.17
C THR A 205 15.72 12.90 -31.06
N GLU A 206 16.90 13.52 -31.16
CA GLU A 206 18.04 12.98 -31.91
C GLU A 206 18.47 11.60 -31.38
N SER A 207 18.50 11.43 -30.05
CA SER A 207 18.80 10.14 -29.42
C SER A 207 17.75 9.07 -29.75
N ILE A 208 16.46 9.42 -29.81
CA ILE A 208 15.39 8.49 -30.20
C ILE A 208 15.60 8.07 -31.66
N GLU A 209 15.78 9.03 -32.58
CA GLU A 209 16.01 8.73 -33.99
C GLU A 209 17.25 7.84 -34.22
N MET A 210 18.33 7.98 -33.44
CA MET A 210 19.45 7.05 -33.49
C MET A 210 19.04 5.63 -33.08
N THR A 211 18.34 5.47 -31.94
CA THR A 211 17.88 4.14 -31.50
C THR A 211 16.87 3.50 -32.44
N GLU A 212 16.07 4.28 -33.18
CA GLU A 212 15.16 3.77 -34.21
C GLU A 212 15.92 3.24 -35.43
N ARG A 213 16.98 3.93 -35.87
CA ARG A 213 17.88 3.46 -36.96
C ARG A 213 18.58 2.16 -36.57
N ASP A 214 19.11 2.08 -35.35
CA ASP A 214 19.77 0.88 -34.82
C ASP A 214 18.79 -0.30 -34.70
N MET A 215 17.57 -0.04 -34.23
CA MET A 215 16.50 -1.04 -34.18
C MET A 215 16.16 -1.57 -35.58
N ASP A 216 16.06 -0.71 -36.60
CA ASP A 216 15.74 -1.13 -37.97
C ASP A 216 16.89 -1.87 -38.66
N LEU A 217 18.15 -1.51 -38.36
CA LEU A 217 19.32 -2.31 -38.73
C LEU A 217 19.22 -3.72 -38.13
N ILE A 218 18.98 -3.82 -36.81
CA ILE A 218 18.84 -5.11 -36.10
C ILE A 218 17.65 -5.93 -36.64
N LYS A 219 16.53 -5.31 -37.04
CA LYS A 219 15.44 -6.02 -37.74
C LYS A 219 15.91 -6.60 -39.07
N SER A 220 16.69 -5.86 -39.85
CA SER A 220 17.22 -6.34 -41.14
C SER A 220 18.23 -7.49 -40.97
N GLU A 221 19.07 -7.44 -39.94
CA GLU A 221 19.99 -8.52 -39.58
C GLU A 221 19.23 -9.78 -39.13
N ASN A 222 18.23 -9.64 -38.26
CA ASN A 222 17.37 -10.77 -37.87
C ASN A 222 16.62 -11.38 -39.07
N GLN A 223 16.18 -10.57 -40.04
CA GLN A 223 15.54 -11.08 -41.26
C GLN A 223 16.54 -11.84 -42.16
N THR A 224 17.77 -11.37 -42.30
CA THR A 224 18.80 -12.11 -43.07
C THR A 224 19.21 -13.41 -42.38
N MET A 225 19.38 -13.40 -41.05
CA MET A 225 19.62 -14.61 -40.26
C MET A 225 18.47 -15.62 -40.33
N SER A 226 17.21 -15.16 -40.28
CA SER A 226 16.03 -16.02 -40.48
C SER A 226 16.00 -16.64 -41.88
N ASN A 227 16.40 -15.89 -42.91
CA ASN A 227 16.50 -16.41 -44.28
C ASN A 227 17.62 -17.46 -44.41
N ILE A 228 18.77 -17.24 -43.75
CA ILE A 228 19.89 -18.19 -43.70
C ILE A 228 19.49 -19.49 -42.99
N LEU A 229 18.81 -19.40 -41.84
CA LEU A 229 18.28 -20.55 -41.11
C LEU A 229 17.32 -21.37 -41.99
N THR A 230 16.31 -20.70 -42.56
CA THR A 230 15.32 -21.30 -43.48
C THR A 230 15.95 -21.97 -44.70
N SER A 231 17.10 -21.46 -45.17
CA SER A 231 17.84 -22.07 -46.29
C SER A 231 18.69 -23.26 -45.86
N SER A 232 19.23 -23.22 -44.65
CA SER A 232 20.05 -24.27 -44.03
C SER A 232 19.20 -25.50 -43.65
N GLU A 233 18.01 -25.27 -43.08
CA GLU A 233 16.99 -26.30 -42.82
C GLU A 233 16.65 -27.05 -44.11
N LYS A 234 16.34 -26.32 -45.19
CA LYS A 234 16.05 -26.90 -46.51
C LYS A 234 17.23 -27.65 -47.14
N GLU A 235 18.46 -27.37 -46.74
CA GLU A 235 19.61 -28.18 -47.16
C GLU A 235 19.79 -29.43 -46.28
N TYR A 236 19.56 -29.30 -44.96
CA TYR A 236 19.54 -30.42 -44.03
C TYR A 236 18.48 -31.46 -44.43
N ASP A 237 17.26 -31.03 -44.75
CA ASP A 237 16.16 -31.91 -45.21
C ASP A 237 16.55 -32.69 -46.46
N ARG A 238 17.15 -32.01 -47.47
CA ARG A 238 17.64 -32.67 -48.69
C ARG A 238 18.76 -33.67 -48.41
N ARG A 239 19.67 -33.35 -47.49
CA ARG A 239 20.74 -34.26 -47.05
C ARG A 239 20.16 -35.47 -46.30
N MET A 240 19.12 -35.27 -45.49
CA MET A 240 18.41 -36.33 -44.76
C MET A 240 17.60 -37.22 -45.71
N GLU A 241 16.92 -36.66 -46.71
CA GLU A 241 16.30 -37.39 -47.81
C GLU A 241 17.32 -38.24 -48.59
N HIS A 242 18.48 -37.66 -48.92
CA HIS A 242 19.52 -38.38 -49.66
C HIS A 242 20.14 -39.50 -48.83
N LYS A 243 20.39 -39.25 -47.54
CA LYS A 243 20.78 -40.28 -46.57
C LYS A 243 19.77 -41.43 -46.54
N MET A 244 18.47 -41.12 -46.39
CA MET A 244 17.39 -42.12 -46.39
C MET A 244 17.34 -42.92 -47.71
N LYS A 245 17.58 -42.29 -48.86
CA LYS A 245 17.67 -43.00 -50.16
C LYS A 245 18.85 -43.98 -50.17
N LEU A 246 20.04 -43.54 -49.75
CA LEU A 246 21.24 -44.40 -49.66
C LEU A 246 21.06 -45.54 -48.63
N GLU A 247 20.45 -45.29 -47.48
CA GLU A 247 20.17 -46.34 -46.48
C GLU A 247 19.21 -47.40 -47.03
N ASN A 248 18.16 -47.00 -47.75
CA ASN A 248 17.27 -47.94 -48.43
C ASN A 248 17.97 -48.69 -49.58
N GLU A 249 18.80 -48.03 -50.38
CA GLU A 249 19.62 -48.68 -51.42
C GLU A 249 20.58 -49.72 -50.82
N ILE A 250 21.23 -49.42 -49.68
CA ILE A 250 22.09 -50.36 -48.97
C ILE A 250 21.28 -51.56 -48.47
N LEU A 251 20.09 -51.35 -47.88
CA LEU A 251 19.21 -52.42 -47.42
C LEU A 251 18.77 -53.35 -48.56
N VAL A 252 18.40 -52.79 -49.73
CA VAL A 252 18.04 -53.58 -50.92
C VAL A 252 19.24 -54.36 -51.46
N ASN A 253 20.41 -53.74 -51.57
CA ASN A 253 21.63 -54.44 -52.02
C ASN A 253 22.02 -55.59 -51.06
N LEU A 254 21.87 -55.40 -49.74
CA LEU A 254 22.09 -56.46 -48.75
C LEU A 254 21.06 -57.59 -48.86
N GLN A 255 19.78 -57.26 -49.11
CA GLN A 255 18.73 -58.24 -49.37
C GLN A 255 19.03 -59.06 -50.63
N ASP A 256 19.44 -58.42 -51.73
CA ASP A 256 19.80 -59.11 -52.96
C ASP A 256 21.07 -59.97 -52.81
N CYS A 257 22.05 -59.53 -52.02
CA CYS A 257 23.20 -60.37 -51.67
C CYS A 257 22.80 -61.63 -50.89
N LEU A 258 21.84 -61.52 -49.96
CA LEU A 258 21.33 -62.66 -49.18
C LEU A 258 20.48 -63.63 -50.04
N LEU A 259 19.82 -63.13 -51.09
CA LEU A 259 18.95 -63.93 -51.97
C LEU A 259 19.72 -64.62 -53.11
N ASN A 260 20.82 -64.03 -53.62
CA ASN A 260 21.56 -64.56 -54.76
C ASN A 260 22.68 -65.55 -54.40
N ASP A 261 23.04 -65.71 -53.12
CA ASP A 261 24.11 -66.61 -52.73
C ASP A 261 23.69 -68.09 -52.82
N LYS A 262 24.25 -68.82 -53.79
CA LYS A 262 24.05 -70.27 -53.94
C LYS A 262 24.56 -71.09 -52.75
N ALA A 263 25.47 -70.54 -51.93
CA ALA A 263 25.82 -71.15 -50.65
C ALA A 263 24.63 -71.08 -49.67
N VAL A 264 23.87 -69.98 -49.64
CA VAL A 264 22.63 -69.86 -48.86
C VAL A 264 21.52 -70.77 -49.40
N GLU A 265 21.35 -70.94 -50.71
CA GLU A 265 20.37 -71.90 -51.26
C GLU A 265 20.75 -73.36 -50.95
N SER A 266 22.04 -73.69 -51.04
CA SER A 266 22.57 -75.00 -50.64
C SER A 266 22.39 -75.25 -49.14
N MET A 267 22.73 -74.26 -48.30
CA MET A 267 22.53 -74.29 -46.85
C MET A 267 21.04 -74.33 -46.49
N ALA A 268 20.15 -73.66 -47.20
CA ALA A 268 18.71 -73.73 -46.97
C ALA A 268 18.17 -75.14 -47.24
N ASN A 269 18.64 -75.80 -48.30
CA ASN A 269 18.31 -77.20 -48.58
C ASN A 269 18.95 -78.17 -47.58
N GLY A 270 20.16 -77.90 -47.12
CA GLY A 270 20.83 -78.64 -46.04
C GLY A 270 20.09 -78.50 -44.70
N ILE A 271 19.75 -77.28 -44.29
CA ILE A 271 18.97 -76.94 -43.10
C ILE A 271 17.55 -77.51 -43.21
N LYS A 272 16.93 -77.52 -44.39
CA LYS A 272 15.63 -78.19 -44.60
C LYS A 272 15.73 -79.69 -44.37
N LYS A 273 16.76 -80.36 -44.91
CA LYS A 273 17.03 -81.79 -44.62
C LYS A 273 17.36 -82.03 -43.14
N MET A 274 18.17 -81.19 -42.51
CA MET A 274 18.48 -81.30 -41.08
C MET A 274 17.25 -81.07 -40.19
N ARG A 275 16.41 -80.08 -40.49
CA ARG A 275 15.13 -79.85 -39.79
C ARG A 275 14.15 -80.99 -40.01
N GLU A 276 14.10 -81.59 -41.20
CA GLU A 276 13.24 -82.75 -41.46
C GLU A 276 13.75 -84.03 -40.78
N MET A 277 15.07 -84.23 -40.71
CA MET A 277 15.69 -85.31 -39.92
C MET A 277 15.50 -85.09 -38.41
N SER A 278 15.71 -83.86 -37.92
CA SER A 278 15.46 -83.48 -36.53
C SER A 278 13.99 -83.69 -36.18
N ARG A 279 13.04 -83.29 -37.03
CA ARG A 279 11.61 -83.51 -36.82
C ARG A 279 11.23 -84.99 -36.87
N LYS A 280 11.92 -85.83 -37.67
CA LYS A 280 11.76 -87.29 -37.64
C LYS A 280 12.32 -87.91 -36.36
N GLN A 281 13.45 -87.40 -35.87
CA GLN A 281 14.03 -87.79 -34.57
C GLN A 281 13.13 -87.36 -33.41
N GLU A 282 12.59 -86.14 -33.44
CA GLU A 282 11.62 -85.58 -32.48
C GLU A 282 10.32 -86.37 -32.47
N ILE A 283 9.72 -86.67 -33.63
CA ILE A 283 8.53 -87.55 -33.72
C ILE A 283 8.84 -88.96 -33.20
N SER A 284 10.03 -89.50 -33.47
CA SER A 284 10.46 -90.80 -32.91
C SER A 284 10.67 -90.75 -31.40
N LEU A 285 11.23 -89.65 -30.88
CA LEU A 285 11.47 -89.42 -29.47
C LEU A 285 10.15 -89.22 -28.71
N MET A 286 9.25 -88.36 -29.21
CA MET A 286 7.87 -88.25 -28.74
C MET A 286 7.12 -89.59 -28.80
N SER A 287 7.37 -90.42 -29.82
CA SER A 287 6.78 -91.77 -29.91
C SER A 287 7.31 -92.68 -28.78
N MET A 288 8.62 -92.67 -28.52
CA MET A 288 9.19 -93.39 -27.37
C MET A 288 8.76 -92.81 -26.03
N GLU A 289 8.60 -91.49 -25.89
CA GLU A 289 8.08 -90.85 -24.68
C GLU A 289 6.61 -91.20 -24.44
N ASN A 290 5.77 -91.26 -25.48
CA ASN A 290 4.40 -91.74 -25.36
C ASN A 290 4.34 -93.24 -25.02
N GLN A 291 5.24 -94.06 -25.58
CA GLN A 291 5.37 -95.47 -25.19
C GLN A 291 5.85 -95.61 -23.73
N HIS A 292 6.79 -94.77 -23.28
CA HIS A 292 7.30 -94.74 -21.92
C HIS A 292 6.24 -94.25 -20.93
N ALA A 293 5.50 -93.19 -21.25
CA ALA A 293 4.38 -92.68 -20.46
C ALA A 293 3.26 -93.72 -20.35
N LYS A 294 2.94 -94.43 -21.46
CA LYS A 294 2.02 -95.56 -21.43
C LYS A 294 2.53 -96.69 -20.53
N MET A 295 3.80 -97.10 -20.68
CA MET A 295 4.41 -98.14 -19.85
C MET A 295 4.43 -97.75 -18.36
N MET A 296 4.69 -96.48 -18.04
CA MET A 296 4.62 -95.96 -16.68
C MET A 296 3.19 -95.95 -16.13
N LEU A 297 2.19 -95.61 -16.95
CA LEU A 297 0.78 -95.70 -16.59
C LEU A 297 0.34 -97.16 -16.37
N ASP A 298 0.77 -98.08 -17.23
CA ASP A 298 0.53 -99.52 -17.08
C ASP A 298 1.19 -100.04 -15.78
N ILE A 299 2.44 -99.65 -15.49
CA ILE A 299 3.13 -99.94 -14.22
C ILE A 299 2.34 -99.40 -13.03
N GLU A 300 1.81 -98.17 -13.10
CA GLU A 300 1.08 -97.56 -11.99
C GLU A 300 -0.33 -98.17 -11.80
N VAL A 301 -0.99 -98.59 -12.89
CA VAL A 301 -2.20 -99.42 -12.84
C VAL A 301 -1.89 -100.79 -12.22
N HIS A 302 -0.74 -101.39 -12.52
CA HIS A 302 -0.29 -102.63 -11.89
C HIS A 302 0.03 -102.45 -10.40
N ARG A 303 0.69 -101.36 -9.99
CA ARG A 303 0.91 -101.00 -8.57
C ARG A 303 -0.41 -100.80 -7.84
N ASN A 304 -1.36 -100.06 -8.41
CA ASN A 304 -2.68 -99.83 -7.81
C ASN A 304 -3.50 -101.14 -7.69
N ARG A 305 -3.39 -102.06 -8.66
CA ARG A 305 -3.95 -103.41 -8.55
C ARG A 305 -3.26 -104.22 -7.45
N GLN A 306 -1.93 -104.14 -7.34
CA GLN A 306 -1.17 -104.86 -6.32
C GLN A 306 -1.45 -104.33 -4.91
N ALA A 307 -1.57 -103.00 -4.73
CA ALA A 307 -1.97 -102.38 -3.47
C ALA A 307 -3.38 -102.84 -3.04
N LYS A 308 -4.36 -102.83 -3.94
CA LYS A 308 -5.72 -103.35 -3.65
C LYS A 308 -5.73 -104.86 -3.39
N ASN A 309 -4.88 -105.64 -4.05
CA ASN A 309 -4.73 -107.06 -3.76
C ASN A 309 -4.10 -107.29 -2.37
N ASN A 310 -3.13 -106.47 -1.95
CA ASN A 310 -2.56 -106.52 -0.61
C ASN A 310 -3.61 -106.13 0.44
N GLU A 311 -4.35 -105.03 0.24
CA GLU A 311 -5.45 -104.59 1.10
C GLU A 311 -6.53 -105.67 1.26
N LEU A 312 -6.93 -106.33 0.16
CA LEU A 312 -7.84 -107.47 0.19
C LEU A 312 -7.24 -108.68 0.92
N LEU A 313 -5.94 -108.93 0.77
CA LEU A 313 -5.25 -110.04 1.43
C LEU A 313 -5.07 -109.79 2.94
N GLU A 314 -4.82 -108.56 3.37
CA GLU A 314 -4.84 -108.15 4.78
C GLU A 314 -6.26 -108.26 5.37
N ASN A 315 -7.28 -107.79 4.65
CA ASN A 315 -8.69 -107.97 5.02
C ASN A 315 -9.09 -109.45 5.15
N ILE A 316 -8.50 -110.34 4.34
CA ILE A 316 -8.72 -111.79 4.43
C ILE A 316 -7.93 -112.37 5.61
N GLN A 317 -6.68 -111.96 5.83
CA GLN A 317 -5.89 -112.38 7.00
C GLN A 317 -6.51 -111.94 8.33
N GLU A 318 -7.13 -110.76 8.40
CA GLU A 318 -7.84 -110.30 9.58
C GLU A 318 -9.09 -111.15 9.85
N LYS A 319 -9.88 -111.45 8.82
CA LYS A 319 -11.02 -112.39 8.92
C LYS A 319 -10.57 -113.81 9.27
N VAL A 320 -9.38 -114.25 8.83
CA VAL A 320 -8.78 -115.51 9.29
C VAL A 320 -8.45 -115.43 10.77
N LYS A 321 -7.80 -114.36 11.26
CA LYS A 321 -7.52 -114.15 12.70
C LYS A 321 -8.79 -114.07 13.55
N GLU A 322 -9.88 -113.50 13.03
CA GLU A 322 -11.19 -113.53 13.70
C GLU A 322 -11.74 -114.95 13.78
N ARG A 323 -11.68 -115.73 12.70
CA ARG A 323 -12.11 -117.14 12.70
C ARG A 323 -11.20 -118.04 13.54
N GLU A 324 -9.91 -117.75 13.62
CA GLU A 324 -8.97 -118.43 14.53
C GLU A 324 -9.37 -118.16 15.98
N LYS A 325 -9.64 -116.91 16.36
CA LYS A 325 -10.17 -116.56 17.71
C LYS A 325 -11.55 -117.17 17.99
N GLU A 326 -12.44 -117.26 16.99
CA GLU A 326 -13.71 -117.98 17.15
C GLU A 326 -13.47 -119.48 17.38
N VAL A 327 -12.52 -120.09 16.65
CA VAL A 327 -12.14 -121.51 16.80
C VAL A 327 -11.48 -121.75 18.15
N GLU A 328 -10.57 -120.89 18.62
CA GLU A 328 -10.00 -120.92 19.98
C GLU A 328 -11.11 -120.79 21.03
N GLY A 329 -12.00 -119.80 20.89
CA GLY A 329 -13.14 -119.61 21.78
C GLY A 329 -14.23 -120.68 21.68
N LEU A 330 -14.22 -121.53 20.64
CA LEU A 330 -15.03 -122.74 20.53
C LEU A 330 -14.28 -123.96 21.11
N GLN A 331 -12.97 -124.00 20.99
CA GLN A 331 -12.09 -125.01 21.57
C GLN A 331 -12.07 -124.90 23.10
N GLU A 332 -11.96 -123.69 23.68
CA GLU A 332 -12.16 -123.48 25.12
C GLU A 332 -13.54 -123.96 25.59
N LYS A 333 -14.60 -123.70 24.82
CA LYS A 333 -15.96 -124.17 25.13
C LYS A 333 -16.10 -125.68 24.96
N TYR A 334 -15.34 -126.30 24.04
CA TYR A 334 -15.23 -127.74 23.90
C TYR A 334 -14.48 -128.34 25.08
N ASP A 335 -13.37 -127.76 25.52
CA ASP A 335 -12.54 -128.24 26.62
C ASP A 335 -13.22 -128.03 27.98
N GLN A 336 -13.96 -126.94 28.18
CA GLN A 336 -14.88 -126.78 29.31
C GLN A 336 -15.98 -127.85 29.30
N LYS A 337 -16.57 -128.15 28.14
CA LYS A 337 -17.55 -129.24 28.00
C LYS A 337 -16.91 -130.62 28.20
N SER A 338 -15.66 -130.81 27.79
CA SER A 338 -14.87 -132.03 27.98
C SER A 338 -14.54 -132.22 29.46
N LEU A 339 -14.11 -131.17 30.17
CA LEU A 339 -13.91 -131.17 31.62
C LEU A 339 -15.22 -131.41 32.40
N LEU A 340 -16.35 -130.85 31.94
CA LEU A 340 -17.68 -131.14 32.49
C LEU A 340 -18.11 -132.58 32.20
N GLN A 341 -17.86 -133.09 31.00
CA GLN A 341 -18.14 -134.47 30.62
C GLN A 341 -17.23 -135.44 31.37
N LEU A 342 -16.00 -135.06 31.69
CA LEU A 342 -15.05 -135.86 32.46
C LEU A 342 -15.31 -135.78 33.97
N ARG A 343 -15.86 -134.67 34.49
CA ARG A 343 -16.52 -134.64 35.81
C ARG A 343 -17.73 -135.57 35.84
N LYS A 344 -18.64 -135.45 34.87
CA LYS A 344 -19.80 -136.34 34.75
C LYS A 344 -19.42 -137.80 34.50
N GLN A 345 -18.28 -138.06 33.86
CA GLN A 345 -17.74 -139.41 33.72
C GLN A 345 -17.22 -139.93 35.06
N ARG A 346 -16.53 -139.12 35.88
CA ARG A 346 -16.18 -139.51 37.26
C ARG A 346 -17.43 -139.73 38.13
N GLU A 347 -18.48 -138.92 37.97
CA GLU A 347 -19.78 -139.15 38.62
C GLU A 347 -20.41 -140.46 38.12
N LEU A 348 -20.36 -140.73 36.81
CA LEU A 348 -20.77 -142.00 36.21
C LEU A 348 -19.92 -143.18 36.69
N ASP A 349 -18.62 -143.01 36.94
CA ASP A 349 -17.71 -144.03 37.44
C ASP A 349 -17.93 -144.28 38.94
N ILE A 350 -18.35 -143.27 39.71
CA ILE A 350 -18.82 -143.42 41.09
C ILE A 350 -20.18 -144.13 41.12
N ILE A 351 -21.09 -143.78 40.21
CA ILE A 351 -22.38 -144.47 40.03
C ILE A 351 -22.14 -145.90 39.52
N MET A 352 -21.20 -146.14 38.61
CA MET A 352 -20.81 -147.45 38.11
C MET A 352 -20.08 -148.27 39.16
N LYS A 353 -19.29 -147.68 40.07
CA LYS A 353 -18.75 -148.40 41.23
C LYS A 353 -19.86 -148.81 42.21
N LYS A 354 -20.84 -147.94 42.45
CA LYS A 354 -22.07 -148.29 43.20
C LYS A 354 -22.93 -149.34 42.47
N PHE A 355 -22.97 -149.31 41.14
CA PHE A 355 -23.70 -150.28 40.32
C PHE A 355 -22.97 -151.63 40.22
N SER A 356 -21.63 -151.64 40.16
CA SER A 356 -20.80 -152.86 40.20
C SER A 356 -20.86 -153.54 41.57
N ALA A 357 -20.92 -152.77 42.67
CA ALA A 357 -21.25 -153.29 43.99
C ALA A 357 -22.66 -153.94 44.06
N LEU A 358 -23.52 -153.66 43.08
CA LEU A 358 -24.83 -154.30 42.88
C LEU A 358 -24.85 -155.28 41.67
N LYS A 359 -23.71 -155.55 41.03
CA LYS A 359 -23.58 -156.38 39.81
C LYS A 359 -22.69 -157.63 39.99
N GLU A 360 -22.24 -157.93 41.21
CA GLU A 360 -21.55 -159.19 41.56
C GLU A 360 -22.50 -160.29 42.08
N MET A 361 -23.81 -160.08 41.98
CA MET A 361 -24.80 -161.18 41.98
C MET A 361 -25.23 -161.48 40.54
N LYS A 362 -24.41 -162.29 39.83
CA LYS A 362 -24.89 -163.03 38.65
C LYS A 362 -26.15 -163.82 39.07
N SER A 363 -27.22 -163.75 38.27
CA SER A 363 -28.36 -164.66 38.44
C SER A 363 -27.85 -166.12 38.44
N PRO A 364 -28.38 -167.05 39.26
CA PRO A 364 -27.83 -168.41 39.44
C PRO A 364 -27.77 -169.29 38.18
N GLN A 365 -28.15 -168.78 37.01
CA GLN A 365 -28.29 -169.49 35.74
C GLN A 365 -27.00 -169.51 34.90
N GLU A 366 -25.95 -168.75 35.23
CA GLU A 366 -24.66 -168.80 34.51
C GLU A 366 -23.61 -169.65 35.22
N ARG A 367 -23.25 -169.34 36.47
CA ARG A 367 -22.24 -170.12 37.23
C ARG A 367 -22.65 -171.59 37.38
N ARG A 368 -23.96 -171.86 37.42
CA ARG A 368 -24.50 -173.22 37.46
C ARG A 368 -24.50 -173.90 36.10
N VAL A 369 -24.35 -173.20 34.97
CA VAL A 369 -24.11 -173.84 33.66
C VAL A 369 -22.69 -174.38 33.58
N GLU A 370 -21.67 -173.62 33.97
CA GLU A 370 -20.26 -174.09 33.93
C GLU A 370 -20.03 -175.28 34.88
N GLU A 371 -20.53 -175.20 36.12
CA GLU A 371 -20.41 -176.29 37.09
C GLU A 371 -21.28 -177.51 36.72
N LEU A 372 -22.44 -177.29 36.09
CA LEU A 372 -23.19 -178.38 35.47
C LEU A 372 -22.51 -178.92 34.20
N GLU A 373 -21.82 -178.16 33.36
CA GLU A 373 -21.15 -178.73 32.16
C GLU A 373 -19.98 -179.67 32.49
N GLN A 374 -19.43 -179.55 33.70
CA GLN A 374 -18.53 -180.53 34.29
C GLN A 374 -19.32 -181.69 34.94
N GLN A 375 -20.29 -181.41 35.82
CA GLN A 375 -20.99 -182.45 36.59
C GLN A 375 -22.01 -183.26 35.76
N ILE A 376 -22.76 -182.65 34.84
CA ILE A 376 -23.63 -183.32 33.84
C ILE A 376 -22.83 -184.23 32.92
N ARG A 377 -21.51 -184.01 32.74
CA ARG A 377 -20.67 -184.96 32.00
C ARG A 377 -20.48 -186.28 32.75
N VAL A 378 -20.38 -186.22 34.09
CA VAL A 378 -20.25 -187.38 35.00
C VAL A 378 -21.61 -187.89 35.51
N LEU A 379 -22.66 -187.09 35.36
CA LEU A 379 -24.02 -187.38 35.84
C LEU A 379 -25.04 -187.63 34.72
N ARG A 380 -24.78 -187.38 33.43
CA ARG A 380 -25.61 -187.98 32.35
C ARG A 380 -25.48 -189.49 32.39
N GLU A 381 -24.24 -189.98 32.49
CA GLU A 381 -23.87 -191.37 32.74
C GLU A 381 -24.49 -191.99 34.01
N LYS A 382 -25.14 -191.19 34.88
CA LYS A 382 -25.70 -191.65 36.17
C LYS A 382 -27.11 -191.17 36.53
N THR A 383 -27.70 -190.25 35.76
CA THR A 383 -28.98 -189.58 36.08
C THR A 383 -30.02 -189.74 34.97
N GLU A 384 -29.63 -190.10 33.73
CA GLU A 384 -30.56 -190.77 32.81
C GLU A 384 -31.16 -192.03 33.47
N SER A 385 -30.36 -192.69 34.31
CA SER A 385 -30.72 -193.82 35.16
C SER A 385 -31.66 -193.50 36.35
N MET A 386 -31.99 -192.23 36.66
CA MET A 386 -32.75 -191.89 37.87
C MET A 386 -33.82 -190.80 37.71
N GLN A 387 -33.63 -189.76 36.88
CA GLN A 387 -34.64 -188.70 36.72
C GLN A 387 -35.75 -189.03 35.73
N HIS A 388 -35.99 -190.32 35.52
CA HIS A 388 -37.30 -190.86 35.16
C HIS A 388 -38.38 -190.62 36.23
N GLU A 389 -38.02 -190.47 37.52
CA GLU A 389 -39.00 -190.65 38.61
C GLU A 389 -39.75 -189.40 39.10
N TRP A 390 -39.12 -188.21 39.18
CA TRP A 390 -39.56 -187.21 40.18
C TRP A 390 -40.28 -185.95 39.69
N LEU A 391 -39.88 -185.31 38.57
CA LEU A 391 -40.56 -184.10 38.06
C LEU A 391 -41.91 -184.38 37.36
N ARG A 392 -42.54 -185.50 37.73
CA ARG A 392 -43.97 -185.81 37.61
C ARG A 392 -44.86 -184.80 38.36
N LEU A 393 -44.33 -184.06 39.33
CA LEU A 393 -45.11 -183.22 40.25
C LEU A 393 -44.71 -181.74 40.23
N GLN A 394 -45.65 -180.92 39.74
CA GLN A 394 -46.04 -179.58 40.24
C GLN A 394 -44.92 -178.51 40.35
N GLY A 395 -44.90 -177.42 39.56
CA GLY A 395 -45.91 -176.87 38.64
C GLY A 395 -46.91 -175.93 39.34
N HIS A 396 -47.52 -174.99 38.58
CA HIS A 396 -48.56 -174.02 39.03
C HIS A 396 -48.09 -173.02 40.14
N VAL A 397 -47.96 -171.69 39.96
CA VAL A 397 -48.85 -170.63 39.37
C VAL A 397 -47.94 -169.39 39.08
N ARG A 398 -47.90 -168.73 37.90
CA ARG A 398 -48.85 -167.77 37.25
C ARG A 398 -48.98 -166.38 37.98
N TYR A 399 -49.07 -165.18 37.35
CA TYR A 399 -48.92 -164.74 35.92
C TYR A 399 -49.04 -163.18 35.70
N ARG A 400 -48.45 -162.62 34.61
CA ARG A 400 -48.81 -161.38 33.79
C ARG A 400 -48.72 -159.95 34.46
N PHE A 401 -48.52 -158.76 33.81
CA PHE A 401 -48.06 -158.13 32.49
C PHE A 401 -48.13 -156.55 32.66
N ALA A 402 -47.85 -155.52 31.81
CA ALA A 402 -47.10 -155.05 30.57
C ALA A 402 -47.38 -153.48 30.43
N SER A 403 -47.01 -152.52 29.52
CA SER A 403 -46.10 -152.07 28.39
C SER A 403 -46.55 -150.59 28.00
N ARG A 404 -46.05 -149.62 27.16
CA ARG A 404 -44.94 -149.07 26.27
C ARG A 404 -45.44 -147.62 25.77
N ARG A 405 -44.90 -146.63 25.00
CA ARG A 405 -43.66 -145.97 24.41
C ARG A 405 -44.14 -144.69 23.59
N ARG A 406 -43.50 -143.53 23.20
CA ARG A 406 -42.12 -142.91 23.23
C ARG A 406 -42.02 -141.32 23.34
N CYS A 407 -41.60 -140.50 22.33
CA CYS A 407 -41.05 -139.07 22.38
C CYS A 407 -40.88 -138.48 20.93
N GLY A 408 -40.65 -137.19 20.51
CA GLY A 408 -40.47 -135.80 21.07
C GLY A 408 -39.05 -135.15 20.82
N SER A 409 -38.73 -133.82 20.71
CA SER A 409 -39.47 -132.52 20.46
C SER A 409 -38.61 -131.18 20.46
N LYS A 410 -38.94 -130.12 19.66
CA LYS A 410 -38.73 -128.60 19.82
C LYS A 410 -37.38 -127.85 19.41
N GLN A 411 -37.34 -126.73 18.61
CA GLN A 411 -37.49 -125.21 18.77
C GLN A 411 -36.16 -124.40 19.07
N SER A 412 -35.88 -123.06 18.89
CA SER A 412 -36.31 -121.78 18.18
C SER A 412 -35.36 -120.58 18.66
N VAL A 413 -35.24 -119.27 18.23
CA VAL A 413 -35.40 -118.36 17.02
C VAL A 413 -34.93 -116.87 17.35
N SER A 414 -34.38 -115.98 16.44
CA SER A 414 -34.24 -114.45 16.57
C SER A 414 -33.38 -113.70 15.46
N THR A 415 -33.25 -112.33 15.44
CA THR A 415 -32.53 -111.45 14.41
C THR A 415 -32.24 -109.94 14.81
N TRP A 416 -31.53 -109.10 13.98
CA TRP A 416 -31.32 -107.58 13.90
C TRP A 416 -30.09 -106.87 14.62
N MET A 417 -29.65 -105.58 14.39
CA MET A 417 -29.21 -104.80 13.16
C MET A 417 -28.57 -103.36 13.42
N ARG A 418 -27.57 -102.90 12.60
CA ARG A 418 -27.16 -101.50 12.11
C ARG A 418 -26.40 -100.37 12.93
N SER A 419 -25.49 -99.64 12.22
CA SER A 419 -25.07 -98.17 12.23
C SER A 419 -24.30 -97.47 13.42
N GLU A 420 -23.51 -96.35 13.34
CA GLU A 420 -22.72 -95.59 12.28
C GLU A 420 -21.80 -94.41 12.82
N GLN A 421 -20.85 -93.90 11.99
CA GLN A 421 -20.29 -92.50 11.80
C GLN A 421 -19.30 -91.70 12.75
N VAL A 422 -18.44 -90.84 12.11
CA VAL A 422 -18.01 -89.42 12.44
C VAL A 422 -16.61 -88.99 13.07
N TRP A 423 -15.88 -88.11 12.32
CA TRP A 423 -14.99 -86.92 12.60
C TRP A 423 -13.54 -86.88 13.20
N ILE A 424 -12.64 -86.24 12.42
CA ILE A 424 -11.65 -85.11 12.65
C ILE A 424 -10.66 -85.06 13.86
N GLY A 425 -9.39 -84.69 13.56
CA GLY A 425 -8.37 -84.14 14.48
C GLY A 425 -7.08 -83.68 13.74
N ALA A 426 -6.28 -82.73 14.25
CA ALA A 426 -5.17 -82.09 13.49
C ALA A 426 -3.92 -81.65 14.29
N CYS A 427 -2.79 -81.50 13.56
CA CYS A 427 -1.56 -80.74 13.86
C CYS A 427 -0.60 -81.24 14.97
N GLY A 428 0.70 -80.84 14.92
CA GLY A 428 1.58 -80.90 16.11
C GLY A 428 3.09 -81.25 15.98
N SER A 429 3.87 -80.48 15.20
CA SER A 429 5.26 -80.01 15.49
C SER A 429 6.44 -80.90 16.00
N CYS A 430 7.65 -80.37 15.72
CA CYS A 430 8.93 -80.49 16.43
C CYS A 430 9.89 -81.68 16.15
N GLU A 431 11.10 -81.25 15.80
CA GLU A 431 12.35 -81.98 15.56
C GLU A 431 12.94 -82.63 16.84
N ALA A 432 13.82 -83.64 16.68
CA ALA A 432 15.23 -83.53 17.10
C ALA A 432 16.05 -84.82 16.91
N GLY A 433 17.25 -84.68 16.32
CA GLY A 433 18.48 -85.29 16.88
C GLY A 433 19.09 -86.54 16.21
N TRP A 434 20.42 -86.60 16.34
CA TRP A 434 21.35 -87.73 16.10
C TRP A 434 21.59 -88.18 14.65
N ARG A 435 22.77 -88.73 14.28
CA ARG A 435 24.20 -88.35 14.48
C ARG A 435 25.04 -89.45 13.78
N TYR A 436 26.20 -89.09 13.21
CA TYR A 436 27.34 -89.98 12.91
C TYR A 436 27.10 -91.26 12.05
N SER A 437 27.73 -91.30 10.87
CA SER A 437 28.91 -92.19 10.65
C SER A 437 29.67 -91.90 9.35
N SER A 438 30.96 -92.22 9.36
CA SER A 438 31.96 -91.89 8.32
C SER A 438 31.88 -92.77 7.07
N GLY A 439 32.25 -92.23 5.90
CA GLY A 439 32.46 -93.01 4.67
C GLY A 439 32.92 -92.13 3.49
N PRO A 440 34.09 -92.36 2.86
CA PRO A 440 34.66 -91.40 1.91
C PRO A 440 34.33 -91.66 0.42
N GLY A 441 34.04 -90.57 -0.29
CA GLY A 441 34.53 -90.33 -1.66
C GLY A 441 33.85 -91.02 -2.83
N ARG A 442 32.84 -90.36 -3.42
CA ARG A 442 32.74 -90.16 -4.88
C ARG A 442 31.70 -89.10 -5.31
N ASN A 443 31.98 -88.51 -6.47
CA ASN A 443 31.11 -87.71 -7.35
C ASN A 443 30.83 -86.24 -6.97
N SER A 444 31.51 -85.34 -7.69
CA SER A 444 31.45 -83.88 -7.61
C SER A 444 30.21 -83.23 -8.28
N THR A 445 29.22 -84.03 -8.71
CA THR A 445 28.02 -83.53 -9.40
C THR A 445 27.09 -82.73 -8.49
N SER A 446 26.87 -83.14 -7.24
CA SER A 446 25.96 -82.40 -6.33
C SER A 446 26.48 -81.00 -6.00
N ALA A 447 27.79 -80.85 -5.77
CA ALA A 447 28.40 -79.54 -5.54
C ALA A 447 28.28 -78.63 -6.78
N MET A 448 28.50 -79.18 -7.98
CA MET A 448 28.37 -78.41 -9.23
C MET A 448 26.91 -78.03 -9.53
N ILE A 449 25.93 -78.88 -9.21
CA ILE A 449 24.49 -78.55 -9.31
C ILE A 449 24.11 -77.46 -8.32
N ILE A 450 24.59 -77.52 -7.08
CA ILE A 450 24.34 -76.49 -6.06
C ILE A 450 24.96 -75.15 -6.50
N CYS A 451 26.24 -75.12 -6.91
CA CYS A 451 26.86 -73.90 -7.42
C CYS A 451 26.12 -73.34 -8.65
N ARG A 452 25.72 -74.18 -9.61
CA ARG A 452 25.01 -73.71 -10.83
C ARG A 452 23.57 -73.24 -10.55
N LYS A 453 22.96 -73.70 -9.45
CA LYS A 453 21.67 -73.19 -8.98
C LYS A 453 21.83 -71.88 -8.19
N LEU A 454 22.93 -71.74 -7.44
CA LEU A 454 23.29 -70.49 -6.75
C LEU A 454 23.70 -69.39 -7.73
N THR A 455 24.39 -69.68 -8.83
CA THR A 455 24.66 -68.67 -9.87
C THR A 455 23.36 -68.24 -10.53
N TRP A 456 22.50 -69.17 -10.99
CA TRP A 456 21.19 -68.82 -11.56
C TRP A 456 20.29 -68.01 -10.61
N GLN A 457 20.42 -68.25 -9.30
CA GLN A 457 19.73 -67.45 -8.29
C GLN A 457 20.36 -66.06 -8.17
N SER A 458 21.70 -65.95 -8.08
CA SER A 458 22.42 -64.67 -8.02
C SER A 458 22.26 -63.82 -9.28
N ASP A 459 22.17 -64.45 -10.45
CA ASP A 459 21.94 -63.80 -11.75
C ASP A 459 20.52 -63.19 -11.77
N ALA A 460 19.50 -63.96 -11.34
CA ALA A 460 18.13 -63.48 -11.22
C ALA A 460 17.92 -62.44 -10.11
N GLU A 461 18.62 -62.57 -8.98
CA GLU A 461 18.63 -61.56 -7.91
C GLU A 461 19.25 -60.24 -8.40
N SER A 462 20.30 -60.31 -9.24
CA SER A 462 20.90 -59.12 -9.88
C SER A 462 19.96 -58.46 -10.90
N GLU A 463 19.26 -59.25 -11.72
CA GLU A 463 18.27 -58.75 -12.68
C GLU A 463 17.06 -58.10 -11.96
N ILE A 464 16.62 -58.66 -10.83
CA ILE A 464 15.58 -58.07 -9.97
C ILE A 464 16.04 -56.73 -9.37
N ILE A 465 17.28 -56.63 -8.89
CA ILE A 465 17.84 -55.37 -8.36
C ILE A 465 17.90 -54.31 -9.47
N GLN A 466 18.37 -54.67 -10.67
CA GLN A 466 18.45 -53.70 -11.77
C GLN A 466 17.06 -53.18 -12.17
N LEU A 467 16.05 -54.06 -12.22
CA LEU A 467 14.67 -53.66 -12.47
C LEU A 467 14.06 -52.82 -11.35
N GLN A 468 14.51 -52.96 -10.10
CA GLN A 468 14.11 -52.10 -8.99
C GLN A 468 14.74 -50.69 -9.10
N GLU A 469 16.02 -50.59 -9.48
CA GLU A 469 16.68 -49.31 -9.77
C GLU A 469 16.03 -48.56 -10.94
N ASP A 470 15.68 -49.29 -12.02
CA ASP A 470 14.97 -48.73 -13.18
C ASP A 470 13.57 -48.23 -12.81
N ILE A 471 12.82 -48.98 -11.98
CA ILE A 471 11.50 -48.56 -11.47
C ILE A 471 11.63 -47.31 -10.60
N GLU A 472 12.55 -47.29 -9.63
CA GLU A 472 12.79 -46.10 -8.80
C GLU A 472 13.15 -44.87 -9.64
N THR A 473 13.93 -45.05 -10.71
CA THR A 473 14.33 -43.96 -11.61
C THR A 473 13.11 -43.43 -12.40
N MET A 474 12.27 -44.32 -12.94
CA MET A 474 11.03 -43.93 -13.59
C MET A 474 10.02 -43.27 -12.62
N GLU A 475 10.00 -43.66 -11.35
CA GLU A 475 9.14 -43.00 -10.35
C GLU A 475 9.65 -41.59 -9.98
N LYS A 476 10.98 -41.40 -9.89
CA LYS A 476 11.60 -40.07 -9.70
C LYS A 476 11.28 -39.14 -10.89
N ASP A 477 11.42 -39.63 -12.12
CA ASP A 477 11.08 -38.86 -13.33
C ASP A 477 9.59 -38.54 -13.43
N LYS A 478 8.72 -39.49 -13.07
CA LYS A 478 7.25 -39.26 -12.98
C LYS A 478 6.91 -38.15 -11.98
N ILE A 479 7.60 -38.09 -10.83
CA ILE A 479 7.43 -37.00 -9.84
C ILE A 479 7.89 -35.67 -10.44
N ASN A 480 9.08 -35.63 -11.05
CA ASN A 480 9.61 -34.42 -11.69
C ASN A 480 8.67 -33.86 -12.78
N LEU A 481 8.19 -34.72 -13.69
CA LEU A 481 7.24 -34.34 -14.74
C LEU A 481 5.89 -33.87 -14.19
N THR A 482 5.44 -34.40 -13.05
CA THR A 482 4.21 -33.94 -12.38
C THR A 482 4.40 -32.54 -11.78
N GLN A 483 5.54 -32.30 -11.12
CA GLN A 483 5.85 -30.98 -10.54
C GLN A 483 5.97 -29.88 -11.61
N GLU A 484 6.60 -30.19 -12.75
CA GLU A 484 6.73 -29.25 -13.87
C GLU A 484 5.41 -29.02 -14.60
N LEU A 485 4.54 -30.03 -14.71
CA LEU A 485 3.16 -29.84 -15.19
C LEU A 485 2.38 -28.87 -14.27
N ASP A 486 2.50 -29.03 -12.95
CA ASP A 486 1.90 -28.10 -11.97
C ASP A 486 2.53 -26.71 -12.04
N ARG A 487 3.82 -26.58 -12.39
CA ARG A 487 4.49 -25.28 -12.58
C ARG A 487 3.94 -24.57 -13.82
N VAL A 488 3.88 -25.25 -14.96
CA VAL A 488 3.34 -24.72 -16.21
C VAL A 488 1.86 -24.33 -16.07
N GLN A 489 1.06 -25.12 -15.35
CA GLN A 489 -0.34 -24.75 -15.05
C GLN A 489 -0.44 -23.47 -14.20
N ARG A 490 0.42 -23.31 -13.18
CA ARG A 490 0.49 -22.08 -12.38
C ARG A 490 0.92 -20.87 -13.22
N GLU A 491 1.94 -21.02 -14.07
CA GLU A 491 2.39 -19.98 -15.00
C GLU A 491 1.28 -19.55 -15.98
N ALA A 492 0.55 -20.51 -16.56
CA ALA A 492 -0.59 -20.24 -17.44
C ALA A 492 -1.73 -19.48 -16.72
N LEU A 493 -2.06 -19.85 -15.48
CA LEU A 493 -3.04 -19.13 -14.67
C LEU A 493 -2.58 -17.71 -14.30
N ILE A 494 -1.29 -17.52 -14.02
CA ILE A 494 -0.69 -16.19 -13.80
C ILE A 494 -0.78 -15.33 -15.08
N TRP A 495 -0.49 -15.91 -16.25
CA TRP A 495 -0.62 -15.23 -17.54
C TRP A 495 -2.07 -14.84 -17.84
N GLN A 496 -3.03 -15.76 -17.64
CA GLN A 496 -4.46 -15.47 -17.80
C GLN A 496 -4.93 -14.35 -16.86
N ARG A 497 -4.44 -14.33 -15.61
CA ARG A 497 -4.70 -13.23 -14.65
C ARG A 497 -4.00 -11.91 -15.02
N LYS A 498 -2.84 -11.94 -15.71
CA LYS A 498 -2.21 -10.73 -16.28
C LYS A 498 -3.04 -10.17 -17.44
N VAL A 499 -3.42 -11.02 -18.41
CA VAL A 499 -4.26 -10.63 -19.56
C VAL A 499 -5.61 -10.06 -19.12
N ARG A 500 -6.29 -10.70 -18.16
CA ARG A 500 -7.57 -10.21 -17.65
C ARG A 500 -7.44 -8.88 -16.89
N ARG A 501 -6.34 -8.64 -16.18
CA ARG A 501 -6.05 -7.34 -15.56
C ARG A 501 -5.83 -6.25 -16.62
N GLU A 502 -5.09 -6.53 -17.68
CA GLU A 502 -4.86 -5.56 -18.76
C GLU A 502 -6.16 -5.23 -19.53
N GLN A 503 -7.01 -6.23 -19.78
CA GLN A 503 -8.34 -6.00 -20.35
C GLN A 503 -9.20 -5.10 -19.45
N LEU A 504 -9.21 -5.35 -18.13
CA LEU A 504 -9.91 -4.49 -17.16
C LEU A 504 -9.34 -3.07 -17.14
N ARG A 505 -8.01 -2.93 -17.17
CA ARG A 505 -7.30 -1.64 -17.23
C ARG A 505 -7.79 -0.82 -18.43
N LYS A 506 -7.76 -1.39 -19.64
CA LYS A 506 -8.26 -0.74 -20.87
C LYS A 506 -9.75 -0.38 -20.81
N THR A 507 -10.59 -1.20 -20.17
CA THR A 507 -12.01 -0.82 -19.97
C THR A 507 -12.18 0.32 -18.96
N SER A 508 -11.31 0.43 -17.95
CA SER A 508 -11.34 1.54 -16.99
C SER A 508 -10.79 2.85 -17.57
N GLU A 509 -9.77 2.79 -18.42
CA GLU A 509 -9.27 3.94 -19.20
C GLU A 509 -10.39 4.51 -20.08
N LYS A 510 -11.03 3.65 -20.88
CA LYS A 510 -12.16 4.06 -21.73
C LYS A 510 -13.33 4.63 -20.92
N LEU A 511 -13.64 4.06 -19.75
CA LEU A 511 -14.70 4.60 -18.88
C LEU A 511 -14.33 6.01 -18.38
N ALA A 512 -13.06 6.28 -18.07
CA ALA A 512 -12.59 7.60 -17.68
C ALA A 512 -12.65 8.62 -18.85
N GLU A 513 -12.30 8.19 -20.07
CA GLU A 513 -12.46 8.98 -21.29
C GLU A 513 -13.95 9.33 -21.55
N ASP A 514 -14.84 8.34 -21.49
CA ASP A 514 -16.28 8.53 -21.65
C ASP A 514 -16.87 9.46 -20.56
N LEU A 515 -16.37 9.40 -19.32
CA LEU A 515 -16.73 10.35 -18.26
C LEU A 515 -16.21 11.77 -18.54
N ALA A 516 -14.97 11.93 -18.99
CA ALA A 516 -14.41 13.24 -19.35
C ALA A 516 -15.17 13.89 -20.53
N LEU A 517 -15.55 13.09 -21.51
CA LEU A 517 -16.44 13.49 -22.61
C LEU A 517 -17.85 13.84 -22.11
N TYR A 518 -18.37 13.16 -21.08
CA TYR A 518 -19.66 13.51 -20.48
C TYR A 518 -19.60 14.82 -19.69
N VAL A 519 -18.54 15.06 -18.90
CA VAL A 519 -18.33 16.31 -18.14
C VAL A 519 -18.19 17.49 -19.11
N THR A 520 -17.34 17.40 -20.13
CA THR A 520 -17.17 18.48 -21.12
C THR A 520 -18.47 18.76 -21.92
N ARG A 521 -19.26 17.73 -22.25
CA ARG A 521 -20.61 17.90 -22.84
C ARG A 521 -21.60 18.58 -21.88
N ARG A 522 -21.57 18.23 -20.58
CA ARG A 522 -22.41 18.86 -19.55
C ARG A 522 -22.04 20.33 -19.37
N ASP A 523 -20.75 20.64 -19.30
CA ASP A 523 -20.26 21.99 -19.00
C ASP A 523 -20.51 22.93 -20.18
N THR A 524 -20.24 22.48 -21.42
CA THR A 524 -20.66 23.22 -22.62
C THR A 524 -22.17 23.35 -22.77
N ALA A 525 -22.98 22.44 -22.23
CA ALA A 525 -24.44 22.60 -22.15
C ALA A 525 -24.86 23.61 -21.08
N MET A 526 -24.18 23.66 -19.92
CA MET A 526 -24.41 24.68 -18.89
C MET A 526 -24.01 26.08 -19.37
N ASP A 527 -22.92 26.23 -20.11
CA ASP A 527 -22.52 27.54 -20.66
C ASP A 527 -23.45 28.00 -21.78
N LYS A 528 -23.97 27.09 -22.61
CA LYS A 528 -25.10 27.39 -23.52
C LYS A 528 -26.34 27.83 -22.74
N ALA A 529 -26.70 27.15 -21.65
CA ALA A 529 -27.84 27.53 -20.82
C ALA A 529 -27.64 28.89 -20.12
N ARG A 530 -26.41 29.21 -19.66
CA ARG A 530 -26.03 30.53 -19.13
C ARG A 530 -26.15 31.61 -20.21
N ALA A 531 -25.67 31.35 -21.42
CA ALA A 531 -25.78 32.28 -22.55
C ALA A 531 -27.24 32.55 -22.93
N VAL A 532 -28.08 31.51 -23.01
CA VAL A 532 -29.53 31.65 -23.24
C VAL A 532 -30.19 32.44 -22.11
N ALA A 533 -29.92 32.10 -20.84
CA ALA A 533 -30.49 32.83 -19.69
C ALA A 533 -30.00 34.29 -19.59
N ALA A 534 -28.81 34.62 -20.12
CA ALA A 534 -28.33 35.98 -20.25
C ALA A 534 -29.08 36.74 -21.36
N VAL A 535 -29.33 36.11 -22.51
CA VAL A 535 -30.15 36.67 -23.60
C VAL A 535 -31.61 36.86 -23.16
N GLU A 536 -32.18 35.92 -22.40
CA GLU A 536 -33.51 36.04 -21.80
C GLU A 536 -33.58 37.16 -20.75
N LYS A 537 -32.51 37.37 -19.96
CA LYS A 537 -32.42 38.52 -19.03
C LYS A 537 -32.40 39.88 -19.74
N VAL A 538 -31.87 39.95 -20.95
CA VAL A 538 -31.92 41.17 -21.80
C VAL A 538 -33.34 41.39 -22.36
N HIS A 539 -34.08 40.31 -22.63
CA HIS A 539 -35.48 40.35 -23.09
C HIS A 539 -36.46 40.23 -21.91
N GLY A 540 -36.37 41.19 -21.00
CA GLY A 540 -37.06 41.13 -19.70
C GLY A 540 -38.58 40.95 -19.79
N ASN A 541 -39.09 39.89 -19.17
CA ASN A 541 -40.52 39.70 -18.92
C ASN A 541 -40.77 39.14 -17.51
N SER A 542 -41.24 39.99 -16.59
CA SER A 542 -41.37 39.69 -15.16
C SER A 542 -42.71 39.02 -14.81
N GLY A 543 -42.80 37.70 -15.04
CA GLY A 543 -43.98 36.91 -14.67
C GLY A 543 -44.01 36.54 -13.17
N HIS A 544 -45.05 36.97 -12.45
CA HIS A 544 -45.28 36.55 -11.06
C HIS A 544 -45.54 35.03 -10.95
N ILE A 545 -44.60 34.30 -10.35
CA ILE A 545 -44.74 32.87 -10.05
C ILE A 545 -45.71 32.71 -8.87
N SER A 546 -46.78 31.94 -9.05
CA SER A 546 -47.78 31.73 -7.99
C SER A 546 -47.19 31.04 -6.75
N GLN A 547 -47.71 31.39 -5.57
CA GLN A 547 -47.17 30.93 -4.28
C GLN A 547 -47.13 29.39 -4.16
N SER A 548 -48.11 28.70 -4.76
CA SER A 548 -48.12 27.23 -4.87
C SER A 548 -46.93 26.67 -5.67
N SER A 549 -46.61 27.29 -6.82
CA SER A 549 -45.46 26.93 -7.65
C SER A 549 -44.14 27.17 -6.91
N TYR A 550 -44.05 28.26 -6.14
CA TYR A 550 -42.91 28.52 -5.25
C TYR A 550 -42.75 27.43 -4.17
N HIS A 551 -43.82 27.06 -3.45
CA HIS A 551 -43.75 26.00 -2.43
C HIS A 551 -43.52 24.58 -3.02
N HIS A 552 -43.91 24.33 -4.27
CA HIS A 552 -43.55 23.10 -4.98
C HIS A 552 -42.05 23.08 -5.32
N LYS A 553 -41.54 24.15 -5.96
CA LYS A 553 -40.10 24.29 -6.27
C LYS A 553 -39.24 24.21 -5.01
N LEU A 554 -39.66 24.82 -3.91
CA LEU A 554 -38.95 24.76 -2.62
C LEU A 554 -38.90 23.34 -2.03
N ARG A 555 -39.92 22.49 -2.24
CA ARG A 555 -39.88 21.08 -1.84
C ARG A 555 -38.92 20.26 -2.71
N LEU A 556 -38.93 20.46 -4.03
CA LEU A 556 -37.99 19.80 -4.94
C LEU A 556 -36.54 20.17 -4.58
N VAL A 557 -36.23 21.48 -4.46
CA VAL A 557 -34.91 21.96 -4.06
C VAL A 557 -34.47 21.39 -2.70
N LYS A 558 -35.36 21.27 -1.72
CA LYS A 558 -35.04 20.60 -0.44
C LYS A 558 -34.74 19.10 -0.61
N SER A 559 -35.44 18.40 -1.51
CA SER A 559 -35.18 16.99 -1.81
C SER A 559 -33.87 16.79 -2.60
N ASP A 560 -33.55 17.70 -3.52
CA ASP A 560 -32.29 17.68 -4.26
C ASP A 560 -31.10 18.01 -3.35
N VAL A 561 -31.24 18.98 -2.44
CA VAL A 561 -30.25 19.25 -1.38
C VAL A 561 -30.07 18.04 -0.46
N ALA A 562 -31.15 17.36 -0.06
CA ALA A 562 -31.07 16.14 0.75
C ALA A 562 -30.33 15.00 0.02
N ARG A 563 -30.57 14.83 -1.29
CA ARG A 563 -29.82 13.86 -2.12
C ARG A 563 -28.34 14.24 -2.22
N VAL A 564 -28.04 15.47 -2.63
CA VAL A 564 -26.66 15.96 -2.80
C VAL A 564 -25.87 15.95 -1.50
N THR A 565 -26.49 16.21 -0.34
CA THR A 565 -25.83 16.10 0.97
C THR A 565 -25.53 14.65 1.35
N LYS A 566 -26.36 13.68 0.93
CA LYS A 566 -26.02 12.25 1.05
C LYS A 566 -24.90 11.86 0.09
N ASP A 567 -25.00 12.24 -1.20
CA ASP A 567 -23.99 11.94 -2.21
C ASP A 567 -22.61 12.50 -1.79
N LEU A 568 -22.58 13.68 -1.15
CA LEU A 568 -21.39 14.29 -0.56
C LEU A 568 -20.85 13.54 0.67
N ALA A 569 -21.72 12.93 1.49
CA ALA A 569 -21.31 12.10 2.62
C ALA A 569 -20.73 10.76 2.15
N ASP A 570 -21.42 10.08 1.23
CA ASP A 570 -20.96 8.84 0.59
C ASP A 570 -19.61 9.07 -0.14
N ALA A 571 -19.42 10.21 -0.80
CA ALA A 571 -18.15 10.59 -1.42
C ALA A 571 -17.03 10.87 -0.39
N LYS A 572 -17.34 11.52 0.73
CA LYS A 572 -16.36 11.74 1.82
C LYS A 572 -15.90 10.44 2.47
N GLN A 573 -16.80 9.47 2.65
CA GLN A 573 -16.42 8.15 3.15
C GLN A 573 -15.45 7.46 2.19
N ARG A 574 -15.73 7.46 0.88
CA ARG A 574 -14.84 6.89 -0.15
C ARG A 574 -13.47 7.56 -0.19
N LEU A 575 -13.40 8.88 0.01
CA LEU A 575 -12.11 9.58 0.12
C LEU A 575 -11.31 9.07 1.34
N GLN A 576 -11.95 8.93 2.52
CA GLN A 576 -11.28 8.37 3.71
C GLN A 576 -10.89 6.90 3.57
N GLU A 577 -11.58 6.13 2.74
CA GLU A 577 -11.21 4.75 2.39
C GLU A 577 -9.97 4.74 1.47
N LEU A 578 -9.95 5.58 0.43
CA LEU A 578 -8.81 5.75 -0.48
C LEU A 578 -7.57 6.34 0.23
N GLU A 579 -7.73 7.28 1.15
CA GLU A 579 -6.64 7.81 1.98
C GLU A 579 -5.97 6.72 2.83
N LYS A 580 -6.76 5.78 3.38
CA LYS A 580 -6.25 4.61 4.12
C LYS A 580 -5.56 3.61 3.21
N GLU A 581 -6.08 3.37 2.02
CA GLU A 581 -5.41 2.50 1.03
C GLU A 581 -4.11 3.11 0.52
N GLN A 582 -4.08 4.41 0.23
CA GLN A 582 -2.85 5.15 -0.11
C GLN A 582 -1.83 5.04 1.04
N SER A 583 -2.25 5.26 2.28
CA SER A 583 -1.40 5.14 3.48
C SER A 583 -0.98 3.69 3.79
N ARG A 584 -1.59 2.69 3.16
CA ARG A 584 -1.15 1.29 3.18
C ARG A 584 -0.13 1.03 2.07
N LEU A 585 -0.45 1.39 0.83
CA LEU A 585 0.41 1.22 -0.33
C LEU A 585 1.73 2.00 -0.21
N GLN A 586 1.73 3.16 0.44
CA GLN A 586 2.96 3.91 0.74
C GLN A 586 3.92 3.17 1.71
N ARG A 587 3.38 2.40 2.66
CA ARG A 587 4.20 1.54 3.54
C ARG A 587 4.70 0.31 2.79
N GLU A 588 3.80 -0.39 2.10
CA GLU A 588 4.18 -1.54 1.25
C GLU A 588 5.26 -1.16 0.21
N LEU A 589 5.23 0.07 -0.33
CA LEU A 589 6.27 0.61 -1.23
C LEU A 589 7.56 0.98 -0.51
N ALA A 590 7.50 1.50 0.72
CA ALA A 590 8.70 1.76 1.53
C ALA A 590 9.40 0.46 1.95
N ASP A 591 8.62 -0.53 2.41
CA ASP A 591 9.12 -1.85 2.83
C ASP A 591 9.77 -2.60 1.67
N THR A 592 9.13 -2.60 0.49
CA THR A 592 9.70 -3.21 -0.73
C THR A 592 10.87 -2.42 -1.30
N GLY A 593 10.89 -1.09 -1.16
CA GLY A 593 12.04 -0.25 -1.50
C GLY A 593 13.27 -0.56 -0.64
N ALA A 594 13.09 -0.67 0.68
CA ALA A 594 14.15 -1.04 1.61
C ALA A 594 14.71 -2.45 1.32
N LEU A 595 13.85 -3.42 1.05
CA LEU A 595 14.26 -4.77 0.64
C LEU A 595 15.03 -4.75 -0.70
N ASN A 596 14.60 -3.94 -1.67
CA ASN A 596 15.29 -3.80 -2.95
C ASN A 596 16.72 -3.25 -2.76
N SER A 597 16.91 -2.21 -1.95
CA SER A 597 18.25 -1.67 -1.67
C SER A 597 19.16 -2.67 -0.94
N GLN A 598 18.63 -3.49 -0.03
CA GLN A 598 19.39 -4.59 0.60
C GLN A 598 19.81 -5.65 -0.44
N LEU A 599 18.93 -5.98 -1.40
CA LEU A 599 19.25 -6.90 -2.49
C LEU A 599 20.28 -6.32 -3.47
N GLU A 600 20.21 -5.02 -3.77
CA GLU A 600 21.20 -4.31 -4.59
C GLU A 600 22.59 -4.31 -3.90
N GLU A 601 22.66 -4.06 -2.60
CA GLU A 601 23.89 -4.19 -1.81
C GLU A 601 24.41 -5.64 -1.77
N ARG A 602 23.51 -6.63 -1.64
CA ARG A 602 23.93 -8.05 -1.67
C ARG A 602 24.43 -8.48 -3.05
N VAL A 603 23.84 -7.97 -4.14
CA VAL A 603 24.36 -8.18 -5.50
C VAL A 603 25.69 -7.46 -5.70
N ALA A 604 25.87 -6.24 -5.19
CA ALA A 604 27.14 -5.52 -5.27
C ALA A 604 28.28 -6.23 -4.52
N THR A 605 28.01 -6.79 -3.34
CA THR A 605 28.98 -7.59 -2.58
C THR A 605 29.31 -8.90 -3.29
N LEU A 606 28.32 -9.68 -3.73
CA LEU A 606 28.54 -10.90 -4.54
C LEU A 606 29.33 -10.63 -5.83
N MET A 607 29.06 -9.52 -6.51
CA MET A 607 29.79 -9.10 -7.72
C MET A 607 31.22 -8.65 -7.44
N LYS A 608 31.56 -8.26 -6.20
CA LYS A 608 32.93 -8.02 -5.76
C LYS A 608 33.62 -9.34 -5.40
N GLU A 609 32.99 -10.15 -4.55
CA GLU A 609 33.45 -11.49 -4.15
C GLU A 609 33.81 -12.35 -5.39
N SER A 610 32.95 -12.34 -6.42
CA SER A 610 33.18 -13.05 -7.69
C SER A 610 34.42 -12.57 -8.46
N ARG A 611 34.69 -11.25 -8.51
CA ARG A 611 35.91 -10.71 -9.14
C ARG A 611 37.15 -11.11 -8.37
N ASP A 612 37.11 -10.96 -7.05
CA ASP A 612 38.27 -11.25 -6.20
C ASP A 612 38.59 -12.77 -6.21
N ALA A 613 37.58 -13.63 -6.30
CA ALA A 613 37.75 -15.07 -6.55
C ALA A 613 38.40 -15.36 -7.93
N GLU A 614 37.98 -14.68 -9.00
CA GLU A 614 38.58 -14.88 -10.33
C GLU A 614 40.05 -14.38 -10.38
N LYS A 615 40.38 -13.29 -9.68
CA LYS A 615 41.77 -12.83 -9.50
C LYS A 615 42.63 -13.88 -8.78
N GLN A 616 42.13 -14.45 -7.69
CA GLN A 616 42.81 -15.51 -6.93
C GLN A 616 43.02 -16.76 -7.81
N LYS A 617 41.98 -17.19 -8.52
CA LYS A 617 42.02 -18.29 -9.50
C LYS A 617 43.06 -18.04 -10.59
N GLN A 618 43.13 -16.84 -11.16
CA GLN A 618 44.16 -16.49 -12.14
C GLN A 618 45.58 -16.54 -11.56
N TRP A 619 45.79 -16.00 -10.36
CA TRP A 619 47.10 -16.02 -9.69
C TRP A 619 47.58 -17.46 -9.40
N LEU A 620 46.67 -18.33 -8.94
CA LEU A 620 46.94 -19.75 -8.76
C LEU A 620 47.25 -20.46 -10.10
N LEU A 621 46.50 -20.17 -11.16
CA LEU A 621 46.74 -20.75 -12.49
C LEU A 621 48.09 -20.32 -13.08
N GLU A 622 48.47 -19.04 -13.02
CA GLU A 622 49.79 -18.57 -13.46
C GLU A 622 50.93 -19.23 -12.66
N ARG A 623 50.76 -19.41 -11.35
CA ARG A 623 51.71 -20.15 -10.49
C ARG A 623 51.86 -21.61 -10.95
N VAL A 624 50.75 -22.32 -11.18
CA VAL A 624 50.75 -23.72 -11.65
C VAL A 624 51.37 -23.84 -13.04
N ILE A 625 51.01 -22.97 -13.99
CA ILE A 625 51.55 -22.96 -15.36
C ILE A 625 53.07 -22.73 -15.36
N ARG A 626 53.58 -21.81 -14.52
CA ARG A 626 55.03 -21.59 -14.35
C ARG A 626 55.73 -22.80 -13.75
N GLN A 627 55.14 -23.44 -12.74
CA GLN A 627 55.68 -24.66 -12.13
C GLN A 627 55.71 -25.84 -13.11
N GLN A 628 54.67 -26.03 -13.93
CA GLN A 628 54.61 -27.04 -14.99
C GLN A 628 55.65 -26.79 -16.09
N ARG A 629 55.82 -25.53 -16.55
CA ARG A 629 56.86 -25.16 -17.52
C ARG A 629 58.26 -25.45 -16.98
N LEU A 630 58.56 -25.04 -15.74
CA LEU A 630 59.83 -25.33 -15.08
C LEU A 630 60.08 -26.84 -14.93
N GLY A 631 59.07 -27.60 -14.49
CA GLY A 631 59.15 -29.06 -14.40
C GLY A 631 59.40 -29.74 -15.75
N THR A 632 58.80 -29.22 -16.83
CA THR A 632 58.99 -29.74 -18.19
C THR A 632 60.40 -29.50 -18.72
N GLU A 633 60.96 -28.31 -18.49
CA GLU A 633 62.35 -28.00 -18.84
C GLU A 633 63.35 -28.82 -18.00
N LEU A 634 63.12 -28.97 -16.69
CA LEU A 634 63.95 -29.82 -15.82
C LEU A 634 63.90 -31.29 -16.25
N ALA A 635 62.72 -31.85 -16.50
CA ALA A 635 62.57 -33.22 -17.01
C ALA A 635 63.24 -33.39 -18.38
N THR A 636 63.21 -32.37 -19.23
CA THR A 636 63.89 -32.36 -20.53
C THR A 636 65.41 -32.30 -20.40
N ALA A 637 65.94 -31.54 -19.44
CA ALA A 637 67.37 -31.50 -19.14
C ALA A 637 67.87 -32.83 -18.55
N ILE A 638 67.10 -33.44 -17.64
CA ILE A 638 67.38 -34.77 -17.06
C ILE A 638 67.41 -35.84 -18.16
N LYS A 639 66.39 -35.90 -19.02
CA LYS A 639 66.33 -36.83 -20.18
C LYS A 639 67.49 -36.66 -21.16
N ARG A 640 68.10 -35.48 -21.23
CA ARG A 640 69.26 -35.18 -22.08
C ARG A 640 70.61 -35.44 -21.39
N GLN A 641 70.62 -35.83 -20.11
CA GLN A 641 71.80 -35.93 -19.22
C GLN A 641 72.73 -34.69 -19.26
N SER A 642 72.22 -33.55 -19.72
CA SER A 642 73.00 -32.36 -20.01
C SER A 642 72.12 -31.12 -20.00
N VAL A 643 72.41 -30.20 -19.08
CA VAL A 643 71.91 -28.83 -19.17
C VAL A 643 72.70 -28.16 -20.30
N LYS A 644 72.12 -28.05 -21.50
CA LYS A 644 72.74 -27.33 -22.62
C LYS A 644 72.74 -25.83 -22.37
N VAL A 645 73.67 -25.38 -21.51
CA VAL A 645 73.99 -23.98 -21.23
C VAL A 645 74.57 -23.33 -22.48
N ARG A 646 73.68 -22.92 -23.39
CA ARG A 646 73.99 -22.42 -24.74
C ARG A 646 74.63 -21.02 -24.76
N ARG A 647 74.73 -20.36 -23.59
CA ARG A 647 75.33 -19.03 -23.36
C ARG A 647 76.15 -19.06 -22.06
N PRO A 648 77.32 -18.39 -21.97
CA PRO A 648 78.11 -18.35 -20.74
C PRO A 648 77.32 -17.86 -19.52
N LYS A 649 77.63 -18.36 -18.32
CA LYS A 649 76.95 -17.99 -17.06
C LYS A 649 76.88 -16.47 -16.84
N ALA A 650 77.96 -15.75 -17.16
CA ALA A 650 78.01 -14.29 -17.06
C ALA A 650 77.05 -13.57 -18.03
N THR A 651 76.79 -14.15 -19.21
CA THR A 651 75.81 -13.63 -20.18
C THR A 651 74.38 -13.87 -19.67
N VAL A 652 74.08 -15.09 -19.20
CA VAL A 652 72.75 -15.44 -18.66
C VAL A 652 72.40 -14.60 -17.44
N LEU A 653 73.36 -14.31 -16.55
CA LEU A 653 73.14 -13.43 -15.40
C LEU A 653 72.87 -11.97 -15.81
N LYS A 654 73.55 -11.45 -16.84
CA LYS A 654 73.27 -10.11 -17.39
C LYS A 654 71.90 -10.03 -18.06
N GLU A 655 71.52 -11.06 -18.83
CA GLU A 655 70.18 -11.17 -19.43
C GLU A 655 69.08 -11.23 -18.36
N TYR A 656 69.31 -11.97 -17.26
CA TYR A 656 68.42 -12.02 -16.11
C TYR A 656 68.30 -10.66 -15.39
N GLU A 657 69.42 -9.98 -15.13
CA GLU A 657 69.44 -8.66 -14.48
C GLU A 657 68.73 -7.59 -15.32
N GLN A 658 68.88 -7.65 -16.66
CA GLN A 658 68.14 -6.81 -17.60
C GLN A 658 66.64 -7.11 -17.59
N ALA A 659 66.26 -8.39 -17.59
CA ALA A 659 64.85 -8.80 -17.51
C ALA A 659 64.20 -8.41 -16.17
N GLN A 660 64.94 -8.47 -15.07
CA GLN A 660 64.48 -7.99 -13.76
C GLN A 660 64.21 -6.48 -13.79
N LYS A 661 65.19 -5.67 -14.23
CA LYS A 661 65.03 -4.21 -14.36
C LYS A 661 63.89 -3.80 -15.30
N LEU A 662 63.63 -4.59 -16.35
CA LEU A 662 62.47 -4.40 -17.22
C LEU A 662 61.15 -4.73 -16.50
N ASN A 663 61.08 -5.83 -15.75
CA ASN A 663 59.92 -6.19 -14.95
C ASN A 663 59.61 -5.13 -13.89
N ASP A 664 60.61 -4.66 -13.15
CA ASP A 664 60.45 -3.62 -12.12
C ASP A 664 59.93 -2.30 -12.73
N ARG A 665 60.41 -1.93 -13.93
CA ARG A 665 59.87 -0.78 -14.68
C ARG A 665 58.43 -0.99 -15.16
N LEU A 666 58.08 -2.21 -15.58
CA LEU A 666 56.70 -2.55 -15.97
C LEU A 666 55.75 -2.52 -14.77
N LYS A 667 56.18 -2.99 -13.59
CA LYS A 667 55.40 -2.88 -12.33
C LYS A 667 55.11 -1.42 -11.99
N TYR A 668 56.12 -0.56 -12.05
CA TYR A 668 55.95 0.88 -11.82
C TYR A 668 54.90 1.48 -12.77
N ILE A 669 55.00 1.19 -14.08
CA ILE A 669 54.04 1.67 -15.08
C ILE A 669 52.62 1.16 -14.79
N VAL A 670 52.46 -0.12 -14.46
CA VAL A 670 51.15 -0.72 -14.13
C VAL A 670 50.57 -0.12 -12.83
N GLN A 671 51.41 0.21 -11.85
CA GLN A 671 50.99 0.89 -10.62
C GLN A 671 50.59 2.35 -10.85
N SER A 672 51.30 3.10 -11.70
CA SER A 672 50.89 4.44 -12.13
C SER A 672 49.53 4.38 -12.84
N LEU A 673 49.37 3.47 -13.81
CA LEU A 673 48.11 3.30 -14.55
C LEU A 673 46.94 2.83 -13.66
N ALA A 674 47.18 2.03 -12.63
CA ALA A 674 46.15 1.65 -11.66
C ALA A 674 45.63 2.85 -10.85
N ASN A 675 46.53 3.78 -10.48
CA ASN A 675 46.17 5.01 -9.78
C ASN A 675 45.50 6.04 -10.71
N GLU A 676 45.95 6.14 -11.96
CA GLU A 676 45.40 7.05 -12.98
C GLU A 676 44.02 6.60 -13.50
N TYR A 677 43.76 5.29 -13.55
CA TYR A 677 42.53 4.71 -14.10
C TYR A 677 41.89 3.66 -13.16
N PRO A 678 41.34 4.06 -11.98
CA PRO A 678 40.82 3.14 -10.98
C PRO A 678 39.71 2.19 -11.48
N TYR A 679 38.92 2.61 -12.47
CA TYR A 679 37.87 1.79 -13.09
C TYR A 679 38.40 0.59 -13.91
N MET A 680 39.72 0.53 -14.16
CA MET A 680 40.40 -0.61 -14.76
C MET A 680 41.31 -1.34 -13.76
N ASN A 681 41.28 -0.99 -12.46
CA ASN A 681 42.16 -1.56 -11.44
C ASN A 681 42.14 -3.09 -11.41
N ASP A 682 40.96 -3.73 -11.56
CA ASP A 682 40.84 -5.19 -11.63
C ASP A 682 41.74 -5.81 -12.73
N LYS A 683 41.88 -5.14 -13.89
CA LYS A 683 42.74 -5.59 -14.99
C LYS A 683 44.23 -5.30 -14.74
N PHE A 684 44.54 -4.18 -14.09
CA PHE A 684 45.92 -3.87 -13.71
C PHE A 684 46.43 -4.79 -12.60
N GLU A 685 45.56 -5.19 -11.66
CA GLU A 685 45.85 -6.18 -10.62
C GLU A 685 46.13 -7.56 -11.23
N THR A 686 45.35 -7.99 -12.21
CA THR A 686 45.63 -9.16 -13.08
C THR A 686 47.04 -9.11 -13.72
N VAL A 687 47.43 -7.97 -14.29
CA VAL A 687 48.77 -7.80 -14.88
C VAL A 687 49.85 -7.79 -13.80
N LEU A 688 49.62 -7.10 -12.69
CA LEU A 688 50.55 -6.98 -11.58
C LEU A 688 50.81 -8.34 -10.90
N ASN A 689 49.77 -9.18 -10.76
CA ASN A 689 49.89 -10.59 -10.34
C ASN A 689 50.83 -11.38 -11.26
N THR A 690 50.70 -11.19 -12.57
CA THR A 690 51.58 -11.81 -13.58
C THR A 690 53.04 -11.33 -13.45
N LEU A 691 53.26 -10.06 -13.09
CA LEU A 691 54.59 -9.48 -12.87
C LEU A 691 55.20 -9.85 -11.49
N ASN A 692 54.37 -10.10 -10.47
CA ASN A 692 54.79 -10.33 -9.07
C ASN A 692 55.09 -11.78 -8.71
N ILE A 693 54.79 -12.78 -9.54
CA ILE A 693 55.19 -14.17 -9.25
C ILE A 693 56.70 -14.32 -9.46
N PHE A 694 57.45 -14.20 -8.35
CA PHE A 694 58.90 -14.26 -8.26
C PHE A 694 59.49 -15.67 -8.46
N SER A 695 60.83 -15.73 -8.50
CA SER A 695 61.67 -16.94 -8.55
C SER A 695 61.24 -18.04 -7.55
N PRO A 696 61.37 -19.34 -7.87
CA PRO A 696 60.94 -20.46 -7.01
C PRO A 696 61.63 -20.57 -5.64
N THR A 697 62.53 -19.66 -5.28
CA THR A 697 63.21 -19.59 -3.98
C THR A 697 62.48 -18.74 -2.93
N THR A 698 61.54 -17.87 -3.33
CA THR A 698 60.72 -17.04 -2.42
C THR A 698 59.20 -17.21 -2.64
N SER A 699 58.78 -18.28 -3.32
CA SER A 699 57.41 -18.76 -3.16
C SER A 699 57.21 -19.25 -1.73
N PRO A 700 56.10 -18.90 -1.05
CA PRO A 700 55.64 -19.69 0.08
C PRO A 700 55.55 -21.15 -0.36
N ARG A 701 56.19 -22.05 0.40
CA ARG A 701 55.90 -23.48 0.26
C ARG A 701 54.39 -23.68 0.47
N LEU A 702 53.86 -24.78 -0.04
CA LEU A 702 52.65 -25.33 0.54
C LEU A 702 53.05 -25.79 1.96
N VAL A 703 52.92 -24.88 2.92
CA VAL A 703 52.85 -25.22 4.34
C VAL A 703 51.54 -25.97 4.52
N GLU A 704 51.56 -26.98 5.38
CA GLU A 704 50.41 -27.87 5.63
C GLU A 704 49.37 -27.21 6.56
N ASP A 705 49.05 -25.95 6.28
CA ASP A 705 47.88 -25.24 6.79
C ASP A 705 46.83 -25.17 5.67
N CYS A 706 46.34 -26.35 5.26
CA CYS A 706 45.06 -26.43 4.60
C CYS A 706 44.00 -26.12 5.67
N GLY A 707 43.72 -24.82 5.83
CA GLY A 707 42.69 -24.29 6.72
C GLY A 707 41.28 -24.64 6.26
N CYS A 708 40.98 -25.94 6.16
CA CYS A 708 39.64 -26.45 6.40
C CYS A 708 39.33 -26.23 7.89
N SER A 709 39.11 -24.96 8.27
CA SER A 709 38.34 -24.64 9.47
C SER A 709 36.99 -25.34 9.30
N ASP A 710 36.67 -26.23 10.23
CA ASP A 710 35.57 -27.18 10.07
C ASP A 710 34.27 -26.48 9.64
N ILE A 711 33.58 -27.06 8.67
CA ILE A 711 32.14 -26.80 8.53
C ILE A 711 31.51 -27.43 9.76
N LYS A 712 31.37 -26.62 10.82
CA LYS A 712 30.57 -26.99 11.96
C LYS A 712 29.14 -27.15 11.49
N GLU A 713 28.57 -28.30 11.80
CA GLU A 713 27.14 -28.52 11.81
C GLU A 713 26.56 -27.64 12.93
N GLU A 714 26.22 -26.39 12.61
CA GLU A 714 25.31 -25.61 13.45
C GLU A 714 23.89 -26.11 13.18
N GLN A 715 23.39 -26.88 14.14
CA GLN A 715 22.10 -27.56 14.09
C GLN A 715 20.94 -26.55 14.05
N GLU A 716 19.85 -26.93 13.39
CA GLU A 716 18.55 -26.27 13.55
C GLU A 716 17.96 -26.61 14.94
N ASP A 717 18.46 -25.98 16.00
CA ASP A 717 17.81 -25.97 17.31
C ASP A 717 16.98 -24.68 17.46
N ALA A 718 15.66 -24.84 17.56
CA ALA A 718 14.71 -23.74 17.68
C ALA A 718 14.32 -23.51 19.14
N GLU A 719 14.66 -22.35 19.70
CA GLU A 719 14.17 -21.90 21.00
C GLU A 719 13.41 -20.57 20.89
N GLU A 720 12.19 -20.55 21.41
CA GLU A 720 11.44 -19.32 21.69
C GLU A 720 11.93 -18.74 23.03
N GLU A 721 12.43 -17.49 23.11
CA GLU A 721 12.22 -16.71 24.35
C GLU A 721 12.19 -15.17 24.21
N ASN A 722 10.95 -14.70 24.11
CA ASN A 722 10.36 -13.45 24.63
C ASN A 722 11.22 -12.53 25.56
N SER A 723 11.67 -11.38 25.02
CA SER A 723 11.86 -10.10 25.77
C SER A 723 11.82 -8.92 24.78
N ASN A 724 11.24 -7.72 25.00
CA ASN A 724 10.55 -7.07 26.12
C ASN A 724 11.42 -6.46 27.25
N VAL A 725 11.89 -5.20 27.08
CA VAL A 725 11.93 -4.11 28.10
C VAL A 725 12.52 -2.80 27.52
N ALA A 726 11.89 -1.65 27.85
CA ALA A 726 12.34 -0.24 27.77
C ALA A 726 12.85 0.32 26.40
N GLU A 727 12.52 1.53 25.93
CA GLU A 727 12.36 2.88 26.52
C GLU A 727 13.66 3.60 26.95
N LYS A 728 13.76 4.88 26.54
CA LYS A 728 14.77 5.91 26.90
C LYS A 728 16.18 5.68 26.32
N GLU A 729 16.97 6.71 26.02
CA GLU A 729 16.75 8.18 26.10
C GLU A 729 17.43 8.91 24.92
N CYS A 730 17.18 10.20 24.75
CA CYS A 730 17.86 11.03 23.74
C CYS A 730 19.27 11.44 24.18
N GLU A 731 20.19 11.67 23.24
CA GLU A 731 21.00 12.90 23.23
C GLU A 731 21.66 13.20 21.87
N CYS A 732 21.81 14.50 21.59
CA CYS A 732 22.41 15.16 20.42
C CYS A 732 21.77 14.93 19.03
#